data_AF-A0AAJ2UZ12-F1
#
_entry.id   AF-A0AAJ2UZ12-F1
#
_cell.length_a   1.000
_cell.length_b   1.000
_cell.length_c   1.000
_cell.angle_alpha   90.00
_cell.angle_beta   90.00
_cell.angle_gamma   90.00
#
_symmetry.space_group_name_H-M   'P 1'
#
loop_
_entity.id
_entity.type
_entity.pdbx_description
1 polymer ?
#
loop_
_entity_poly.entity_id
_entity_poly.type
_entity_poly.pdbx_seq_one_letter_code
_entity_poly.pdbx_strand_id
1 'polypeptide(L)'
;MIRLASTHAAITAPLVTSNSRFPGITIGRSLLDGREFRLSPVLTESAVLPSTNLLALGGLGSGKSTTAKTRMAREIRDNDHQAVVIDSYGEDNAGEWAPISRALGGLVIDARNFTLNPCSDLFPPQVREQLVRSLILAVEPAALTPQATHALQHALNHPKATALGGLVDALTNPESGRWPATKLGEWGEGTAIALSRYTEGSLRGLFDGQDAGLPPVDLPMLNFDFTGLDRNSPAIPSLMAAVTCWVEHVWLPQSTAVHRHLVLEEAWQILLSPATSELIQRLLKNSRKASLSLDVVMHTLSDLGDGKAQDLARLCEIAHVGRLGPEEAANVGALLGLPSWAVSMIPTLGPGQAVWKVGPDYVDIIETVLTEEEAALTDTSSRRRQAQQAAVVEQEIPLDDEGQEHEADEDQEHDHGRADDADAVPAKTVPAPDDEEDESGWFWEMPPNVVDWHDRALQAAMEGRCAEAADLAALGEREDIAAYGINSDEAVAWLSTRARVADLCGSPDRAVQLRATVARMGKEDMWAGPAHDITPAANPEFRQPETATDDDPTRDSLKRLWPAAAAIVALSLAIAFVWDNPGGEAKQRQQNEQRAEKAAASAAAPAYEGEARAPLYIDGVGADLVAEWTDDKKRVIVKLVSPPSTITQYLRIDVGGKSAVSEAVGGRSIGELADGQVVKMPEIVLPVEDFRADVTVRAAIGGVAWKKGARAESREIRLSPVTGLAYDAKTGKEFGFGD
;
A
#
# COMPACT_ATOMS: atom_id res chain seq x y z
N MET A 1 28.84 19.48 52.38
CA MET A 1 27.84 19.65 51.31
C MET A 1 28.45 19.10 50.04
N ILE A 2 28.07 17.88 49.64
CA ILE A 2 28.64 17.20 48.46
C ILE A 2 27.77 17.55 47.26
N ARG A 3 28.38 18.07 46.18
CA ARG A 3 27.71 18.17 44.87
C ARG A 3 27.83 16.82 44.17
N LEU A 4 26.70 16.19 43.87
CA LEU A 4 26.65 15.06 42.94
C LEU A 4 26.80 15.57 41.50
N ALA A 5 27.38 14.74 40.63
CA ALA A 5 27.47 15.03 39.20
C ALA A 5 26.09 14.96 38.53
N SER A 6 25.89 15.76 37.47
CA SER A 6 24.61 15.92 36.77
C SER A 6 24.15 14.69 35.96
N THR A 7 24.94 13.61 35.92
CA THR A 7 24.67 12.39 35.15
C THR A 7 23.63 11.44 35.76
N HIS A 8 23.27 11.59 37.05
CA HIS A 8 22.23 10.72 37.66
C HIS A 8 20.78 11.19 37.43
N ALA A 9 20.55 12.40 36.89
CA ALA A 9 19.20 12.87 36.57
C ALA A 9 18.49 12.00 35.51
N ALA A 10 19.26 11.36 34.61
CA ALA A 10 18.73 10.48 33.57
C ALA A 10 18.15 9.14 34.08
N ILE A 11 18.45 8.74 35.32
CA ILE A 11 17.99 7.46 35.92
C ILE A 11 16.65 7.64 36.68
N THR A 12 16.23 8.88 36.92
CA THR A 12 15.04 9.20 37.73
C THR A 12 13.96 9.99 37.00
N ALA A 13 14.12 10.21 35.69
CA ALA A 13 12.98 10.44 34.83
C ALA A 13 12.11 9.16 34.83
N PRO A 14 10.82 9.21 35.22
CA PRO A 14 9.95 8.08 34.94
C PRO A 14 9.86 7.95 33.42
N LEU A 15 10.27 6.80 32.87
CA LEU A 15 9.74 6.41 31.56
C LEU A 15 8.21 6.47 31.67
N VAL A 16 7.57 7.05 30.66
CA VAL A 16 6.11 7.01 30.54
C VAL A 16 5.75 5.60 30.06
N THR A 17 5.96 4.61 30.94
CA THR A 17 5.61 3.23 30.64
C THR A 17 4.10 3.14 30.54
N SER A 18 3.60 2.58 29.44
CA SER A 18 2.19 2.25 29.31
C SER A 18 1.78 1.35 30.49
N ASN A 19 0.86 1.83 31.32
CA ASN A 19 0.24 0.99 32.36
C ASN A 19 -0.75 -0.03 31.75
N SER A 20 -1.10 0.16 30.48
CA SER A 20 -1.93 -0.75 29.69
C SER A 20 -1.20 -2.06 29.41
N ARG A 21 -1.51 -3.09 30.21
CA ARG A 21 -1.25 -4.48 29.86
C ARG A 21 -2.50 -5.06 29.22
N PHE A 22 -2.45 -5.41 27.93
CA PHE A 22 -3.53 -6.17 27.32
C PHE A 22 -3.41 -7.66 27.72
N PRO A 23 -4.54 -8.37 27.88
CA PRO A 23 -4.54 -9.80 28.20
C PRO A 23 -4.26 -10.67 26.96
N GLY A 24 -4.08 -11.97 27.19
CA GLY A 24 -3.95 -12.98 26.15
C GLY A 24 -2.53 -13.39 25.82
N ILE A 25 -2.34 -13.81 24.56
CA ILE A 25 -1.10 -14.40 24.06
C ILE A 25 0.06 -13.40 24.05
N THR A 26 1.28 -13.91 24.26
CA THR A 26 2.50 -13.13 24.04
C THR A 26 2.71 -12.90 22.55
N ILE A 27 3.07 -11.68 22.17
CA ILE A 27 3.47 -11.33 20.79
C ILE A 27 4.97 -11.05 20.76
N GLY A 28 5.48 -10.30 21.74
CA GLY A 28 6.85 -9.83 21.69
C GLY A 28 7.29 -9.02 22.90
N ARG A 29 8.21 -8.08 22.68
CA ARG A 29 8.81 -7.23 23.71
C ARG A 29 8.78 -5.76 23.31
N SER A 30 8.37 -4.88 24.21
CA SER A 30 8.49 -3.43 24.03
C SER A 30 9.96 -3.02 23.94
N LEU A 31 10.32 -2.27 22.90
CA LEU A 31 11.62 -1.62 22.77
C LEU A 31 11.69 -0.28 23.51
N LEU A 32 10.56 0.24 24.00
CA LEU A 32 10.51 1.47 24.80
C LEU A 32 10.78 1.23 26.29
N ASP A 33 10.15 0.19 26.90
CA ASP A 33 10.32 -0.11 28.34
C ASP A 33 10.89 -1.51 28.64
N GLY A 34 11.13 -2.32 27.62
CA GLY A 34 11.75 -3.64 27.74
C GLY A 34 10.85 -4.75 28.29
N ARG A 35 9.55 -4.50 28.53
CA ARG A 35 8.59 -5.50 29.04
C ARG A 35 8.02 -6.40 27.94
N GLU A 36 7.44 -7.51 28.35
CA GLU A 36 6.65 -8.39 27.48
C GLU A 36 5.36 -7.69 27.01
N PHE A 37 5.10 -7.74 25.71
CA PHE A 37 3.85 -7.31 25.09
C PHE A 37 2.97 -8.51 24.75
N ARG A 38 1.73 -8.47 25.24
CA ARG A 38 0.68 -9.48 25.03
C ARG A 38 -0.53 -8.80 24.40
N LEU A 39 -1.28 -9.50 23.56
CA LEU A 39 -2.55 -9.05 23.01
C LEU A 39 -3.33 -10.21 22.35
N SER A 40 -4.40 -10.67 23.01
CA SER A 40 -5.54 -11.32 22.34
C SER A 40 -6.71 -10.32 22.31
N PRO A 41 -7.10 -9.78 21.13
CA PRO A 41 -8.07 -8.69 21.05
C PRO A 41 -9.42 -8.98 21.72
N VAL A 42 -9.97 -10.18 21.54
CA VAL A 42 -11.27 -10.58 22.09
C VAL A 42 -11.29 -10.66 23.62
N LEU A 43 -10.14 -10.80 24.26
CA LEU A 43 -10.00 -10.81 25.72
C LEU A 43 -9.87 -9.40 26.32
N THR A 44 -9.69 -8.37 25.50
CA THR A 44 -9.57 -6.97 25.93
C THR A 44 -10.96 -6.36 26.17
N GLU A 45 -11.11 -5.53 27.22
CA GLU A 45 -12.38 -4.86 27.49
C GLU A 45 -12.82 -3.99 26.31
N SER A 46 -14.09 -4.12 25.88
CA SER A 46 -14.64 -3.38 24.73
C SER A 46 -14.76 -1.86 24.93
N ALA A 47 -14.51 -1.38 26.15
CA ALA A 47 -14.35 0.04 26.46
C ALA A 47 -12.94 0.58 26.13
N VAL A 48 -11.94 -0.31 26.06
CA VAL A 48 -10.54 -0.02 25.69
C VAL A 48 -10.29 -0.35 24.22
N LEU A 49 -10.83 -1.48 23.75
CA LEU A 49 -10.70 -1.96 22.38
C LEU A 49 -12.09 -2.29 21.79
N PRO A 50 -12.88 -1.29 21.36
CA PRO A 50 -14.17 -1.52 20.74
C PRO A 50 -14.17 -2.41 19.48
N SER A 51 -13.07 -2.60 18.76
CA SER A 51 -12.98 -3.46 17.57
C SER A 51 -11.76 -4.38 17.58
N THR A 52 -11.97 -5.66 17.25
CA THR A 52 -10.92 -6.68 17.18
C THR A 52 -10.29 -6.81 15.79
N ASN A 53 -10.63 -5.92 14.85
CA ASN A 53 -10.06 -5.86 13.49
C ASN A 53 -8.62 -5.32 13.53
N LEU A 54 -7.72 -5.94 12.76
CA LEU A 54 -6.29 -5.65 12.70
C LEU A 54 -5.86 -5.31 11.27
N LEU A 55 -4.98 -4.31 11.15
CA LEU A 55 -4.28 -3.97 9.91
C LEU A 55 -2.78 -4.22 10.06
N ALA A 56 -2.18 -5.01 9.18
CA ALA A 56 -0.74 -5.26 9.11
C ALA A 56 -0.14 -4.64 7.84
N LEU A 57 0.81 -3.73 8.03
CA LEU A 57 1.53 -3.00 6.99
C LEU A 57 3.04 -3.24 7.12
N GLY A 58 3.76 -3.20 6.00
CA GLY A 58 5.23 -3.28 6.01
C GLY A 58 5.78 -3.76 4.68
N GLY A 59 6.90 -3.19 4.25
CA GLY A 59 7.60 -3.62 3.04
C GLY A 59 8.15 -5.06 3.15
N LEU A 60 8.69 -5.57 2.04
CA LEU A 60 9.28 -6.92 1.99
C LEU A 60 10.39 -7.06 3.05
N GLY A 61 10.42 -8.22 3.72
CA GLY A 61 11.37 -8.50 4.81
C GLY A 61 11.11 -7.74 6.13
N SER A 62 9.98 -7.05 6.28
CA SER A 62 9.58 -6.39 7.55
C SER A 62 9.22 -7.39 8.67
N GLY A 63 8.92 -8.64 8.34
CA GLY A 63 8.43 -9.66 9.28
C GLY A 63 6.90 -9.72 9.42
N LYS A 64 6.14 -8.92 8.64
CA LYS A 64 4.67 -8.81 8.75
C LYS A 64 3.95 -10.17 8.81
N SER A 65 4.26 -11.07 7.86
CA SER A 65 3.66 -12.40 7.77
C SER A 65 4.09 -13.31 8.91
N THR A 66 5.36 -13.27 9.31
CA THR A 66 5.91 -14.03 10.45
C THR A 66 5.18 -13.70 11.75
N THR A 67 4.98 -12.41 12.05
CA THR A 67 4.22 -11.97 13.23
C THR A 67 2.74 -12.36 13.15
N ALA A 68 2.11 -12.22 11.97
CA ALA A 68 0.71 -12.59 11.76
C ALA A 68 0.47 -14.10 11.96
N LYS A 69 1.30 -14.95 11.36
CA LYS A 69 1.25 -16.42 11.50
C LYS A 69 1.49 -16.86 12.93
N THR A 70 2.53 -16.31 13.58
CA THR A 70 2.86 -16.62 14.98
C THR A 70 1.72 -16.24 15.92
N ARG A 71 1.13 -15.04 15.74
CA ARG A 71 -0.07 -14.63 16.48
C ARG A 71 -1.21 -15.63 16.25
N MET A 72 -1.48 -16.02 15.00
CA MET A 72 -2.59 -16.92 14.67
C MET A 72 -2.44 -18.30 15.31
N ALA A 73 -1.25 -18.91 15.25
CA ALA A 73 -0.98 -20.19 15.87
C ALA A 73 -1.15 -20.15 17.39
N ARG A 74 -0.72 -19.05 18.04
CA ARG A 74 -0.93 -18.82 19.47
C ARG A 74 -2.41 -18.62 19.80
N GLU A 75 -3.17 -17.83 19.05
CA GLU A 75 -4.63 -17.66 19.27
C GLU A 75 -5.39 -18.99 19.12
N ILE A 76 -5.08 -19.80 18.11
CA ILE A 76 -5.71 -21.11 17.88
C ILE A 76 -5.35 -22.08 19.01
N ARG A 77 -4.07 -22.19 19.38
CA ARG A 77 -3.57 -23.17 20.37
C ARG A 77 -3.90 -22.79 21.82
N ASP A 78 -3.86 -21.51 22.16
CA ASP A 78 -3.92 -21.03 23.55
C ASP A 78 -5.33 -20.53 23.95
N ASN A 79 -6.22 -20.23 22.99
CA ASN A 79 -7.56 -19.69 23.22
C ASN A 79 -8.71 -20.43 22.51
N ASP A 80 -8.47 -21.58 21.84
CA ASP A 80 -9.48 -22.32 21.05
C ASP A 80 -10.17 -21.47 19.95
N HIS A 81 -9.41 -20.58 19.29
CA HIS A 81 -9.89 -19.83 18.13
C HIS A 81 -9.88 -20.70 16.84
N GLN A 82 -10.60 -20.25 15.82
CA GLN A 82 -10.49 -20.79 14.45
C GLN A 82 -10.12 -19.71 13.43
N ALA A 83 -9.44 -20.10 12.35
CA ALA A 83 -9.05 -19.18 11.28
C ALA A 83 -9.42 -19.66 9.87
N VAL A 84 -9.89 -18.73 9.05
CA VAL A 84 -9.91 -18.84 7.58
C VAL A 84 -8.88 -17.86 7.04
N VAL A 85 -8.00 -18.32 6.15
CA VAL A 85 -6.98 -17.53 5.48
C VAL A 85 -7.24 -17.54 3.98
N ILE A 86 -7.15 -16.37 3.36
CA ILE A 86 -7.04 -16.22 1.91
C ILE A 86 -5.57 -15.89 1.60
N ASP A 87 -4.88 -16.83 0.94
CA ASP A 87 -3.41 -16.90 0.84
C ASP A 87 -2.98 -16.77 -0.62
N SER A 88 -2.82 -15.53 -1.04
CA SER A 88 -2.50 -15.09 -2.40
C SER A 88 -1.00 -14.80 -2.61
N TYR A 89 -0.17 -15.08 -1.60
CA TYR A 89 1.27 -14.85 -1.58
C TYR A 89 2.02 -16.13 -1.21
N GLY A 90 3.18 -16.38 -1.81
CA GLY A 90 3.97 -17.59 -1.54
C GLY A 90 5.01 -17.87 -2.61
N GLU A 91 5.69 -19.01 -2.46
CA GLU A 91 6.78 -19.47 -3.32
C GLU A 91 6.48 -20.88 -3.85
N ASP A 92 7.06 -21.28 -4.98
CA ASP A 92 6.89 -22.60 -5.61
C ASP A 92 5.44 -23.04 -5.89
N ASN A 93 4.50 -22.10 -6.01
CA ASN A 93 3.06 -22.34 -6.13
C ASN A 93 2.46 -23.04 -4.89
N ALA A 94 2.99 -22.72 -3.72
CA ALA A 94 2.45 -23.06 -2.40
C ALA A 94 2.30 -21.80 -1.53
N GLY A 95 1.15 -21.69 -0.88
CA GLY A 95 0.78 -20.58 0.00
C GLY A 95 1.69 -20.39 1.21
N GLU A 96 1.97 -19.13 1.54
CA GLU A 96 2.83 -18.74 2.66
C GLU A 96 2.31 -19.27 4.02
N TRP A 97 1.01 -19.55 4.13
CA TRP A 97 0.35 -20.06 5.33
C TRP A 97 0.16 -21.58 5.32
N ALA A 98 0.52 -22.27 4.24
CA ALA A 98 0.34 -23.71 4.10
C ALA A 98 1.14 -24.57 5.12
N PRO A 99 2.37 -24.22 5.55
CA PRO A 99 3.10 -24.99 6.57
C PRO A 99 2.41 -24.93 7.93
N ILE A 100 2.12 -23.71 8.42
CA ILE A 100 1.54 -23.51 9.75
C ILE A 100 0.10 -24.03 9.86
N SER A 101 -0.68 -23.93 8.77
CA SER A 101 -2.02 -24.51 8.72
C SER A 101 -2.01 -26.02 8.91
N ARG A 102 -1.04 -26.74 8.31
CA ARG A 102 -0.88 -28.19 8.48
C ARG A 102 -0.39 -28.54 9.90
N ALA A 103 0.54 -27.76 10.45
CA ALA A 103 1.05 -27.96 11.81
C ALA A 103 -0.05 -27.84 12.88
N LEU A 104 -1.03 -26.96 12.66
CA LEU A 104 -2.19 -26.78 13.54
C LEU A 104 -3.33 -27.80 13.32
N GLY A 105 -3.13 -28.80 12.46
CA GLY A 105 -4.18 -29.78 12.12
C GLY A 105 -5.29 -29.24 11.21
N GLY A 106 -5.04 -28.11 10.55
CA GLY A 106 -5.94 -27.51 9.57
C GLY A 106 -5.80 -28.07 8.15
N LEU A 107 -6.65 -27.59 7.25
CA LEU A 107 -6.69 -28.00 5.85
C LEU A 107 -6.18 -26.88 4.93
N VAL A 108 -5.33 -27.25 3.96
CA VAL A 108 -4.91 -26.38 2.86
C VAL A 108 -5.69 -26.76 1.60
N ILE A 109 -6.34 -25.77 1.00
CA ILE A 109 -7.25 -25.89 -0.13
C ILE A 109 -6.60 -25.16 -1.32
N ASP A 110 -6.01 -25.93 -2.24
CA ASP A 110 -5.46 -25.40 -3.50
C ASP A 110 -6.61 -25.03 -4.45
N ALA A 111 -6.77 -23.74 -4.73
CA ALA A 111 -7.88 -23.24 -5.54
C ALA A 111 -7.79 -23.58 -7.04
N ARG A 112 -6.71 -24.20 -7.52
CA ARG A 112 -6.67 -24.85 -8.85
C ARG A 112 -7.43 -26.17 -8.87
N ASN A 113 -7.54 -26.82 -7.71
CA ASN A 113 -8.01 -28.20 -7.55
C ASN A 113 -9.31 -28.29 -6.71
N PHE A 114 -9.73 -27.20 -6.07
CA PHE A 114 -10.94 -27.12 -5.26
C PHE A 114 -12.08 -26.40 -5.99
N THR A 115 -13.27 -26.99 -5.91
CA THR A 115 -14.50 -26.43 -6.47
C THR A 115 -15.46 -26.01 -5.36
N LEU A 116 -15.71 -24.70 -5.22
CA LEU A 116 -16.76 -24.17 -4.35
C LEU A 116 -18.09 -24.15 -5.13
N ASN A 117 -19.21 -24.59 -4.54
CA ASN A 117 -20.52 -24.51 -5.21
C ASN A 117 -21.24 -23.18 -4.91
N PRO A 118 -21.27 -22.19 -5.84
CA PRO A 118 -21.95 -20.92 -5.61
C PRO A 118 -23.49 -21.03 -5.64
N CYS A 119 -24.03 -22.17 -6.08
CA CYS A 119 -25.47 -22.44 -6.17
C CYS A 119 -26.01 -23.28 -5.00
N SER A 120 -25.17 -23.59 -4.00
CA SER A 120 -25.54 -24.39 -2.82
C SER A 120 -26.78 -23.85 -2.11
N ASP A 121 -27.65 -24.76 -1.67
CA ASP A 121 -28.87 -24.51 -0.90
C ASP A 121 -28.61 -24.10 0.56
N LEU A 122 -27.38 -24.30 1.06
CA LEU A 122 -26.91 -23.76 2.33
C LEU A 122 -26.73 -22.23 2.30
N PHE A 123 -26.67 -21.61 1.12
CA PHE A 123 -26.73 -20.15 0.99
C PHE A 123 -28.19 -19.65 1.03
N PRO A 124 -28.51 -18.63 1.86
CA PRO A 124 -29.80 -17.95 1.79
C PRO A 124 -30.08 -17.45 0.36
N PRO A 125 -31.32 -17.54 -0.18
CA PRO A 125 -31.59 -17.30 -1.60
C PRO A 125 -31.08 -15.95 -2.14
N GLN A 126 -31.12 -14.90 -1.32
CA GLN A 126 -30.63 -13.56 -1.66
C GLN A 126 -29.10 -13.49 -1.70
N VAL A 127 -28.42 -14.22 -0.82
CA VAL A 127 -26.94 -14.36 -0.81
C VAL A 127 -26.49 -15.14 -2.04
N ARG A 128 -27.23 -16.20 -2.40
CA ARG A 128 -26.98 -16.99 -3.60
C ARG A 128 -27.15 -16.18 -4.88
N GLU A 129 -28.20 -15.35 -4.96
CA GLU A 129 -28.36 -14.37 -6.06
C GLU A 129 -27.19 -13.37 -6.08
N GLN A 130 -26.84 -12.79 -4.94
CA GLN A 130 -25.75 -11.81 -4.85
C GLN A 130 -24.40 -12.41 -5.25
N LEU A 131 -24.08 -13.62 -4.81
CA LEU A 131 -22.83 -14.30 -5.16
C LEU A 131 -22.73 -14.55 -6.67
N VAL A 132 -23.76 -15.15 -7.28
CA VAL A 132 -23.75 -15.39 -8.73
C VAL A 132 -23.68 -14.08 -9.51
N ARG A 133 -24.32 -13.00 -9.03
CA ARG A 133 -24.16 -11.65 -9.60
C ARG A 133 -22.74 -11.12 -9.48
N SER A 134 -22.07 -11.29 -8.33
CA SER A 134 -20.65 -10.91 -8.17
C SER A 134 -19.72 -11.72 -9.09
N LEU A 135 -20.01 -13.01 -9.34
CA LEU A 135 -19.27 -13.80 -10.33
C LEU A 135 -19.43 -13.22 -11.74
N ILE A 136 -20.67 -12.93 -12.17
CA ILE A 136 -20.92 -12.32 -13.50
C ILE A 136 -20.20 -10.96 -13.62
N LEU A 137 -20.25 -10.11 -12.59
CA LEU A 137 -19.54 -8.84 -12.56
C LEU A 137 -18.00 -8.99 -12.62
N ALA A 138 -17.44 -10.11 -12.13
CA ALA A 138 -15.99 -10.34 -12.18
C ALA A 138 -15.50 -10.70 -13.59
N VAL A 139 -16.34 -11.23 -14.48
CA VAL A 139 -15.93 -11.71 -15.82
C VAL A 139 -16.54 -10.94 -17.00
N GLU A 140 -17.76 -10.42 -16.85
CA GLU A 140 -18.49 -9.72 -17.90
C GLU A 140 -19.52 -8.73 -17.30
N PRO A 141 -19.09 -7.54 -16.82
CA PRO A 141 -19.98 -6.57 -16.17
C PRO A 141 -21.20 -6.16 -17.01
N ALA A 142 -21.06 -6.14 -18.33
CA ALA A 142 -22.13 -5.73 -19.26
C ALA A 142 -23.30 -6.72 -19.33
N ALA A 143 -23.13 -7.97 -18.88
CA ALA A 143 -24.17 -9.00 -18.92
C ALA A 143 -25.33 -8.75 -17.95
N LEU A 144 -25.14 -7.96 -16.88
CA LEU A 144 -26.14 -7.73 -15.83
C LEU A 144 -27.03 -6.51 -16.10
N THR A 145 -27.87 -6.63 -17.12
CA THR A 145 -29.01 -5.72 -17.33
C THR A 145 -30.14 -5.98 -16.31
N PRO A 146 -31.10 -5.06 -16.12
CA PRO A 146 -32.29 -5.31 -15.29
C PRO A 146 -33.10 -6.52 -15.77
N GLN A 147 -33.18 -6.72 -17.09
CA GLN A 147 -33.82 -7.86 -17.74
C GLN A 147 -33.09 -9.17 -17.44
N ALA A 148 -31.76 -9.18 -17.60
CA ALA A 148 -30.92 -10.35 -17.30
C ALA A 148 -30.93 -10.69 -15.82
N THR A 149 -30.95 -9.70 -14.93
CA THR A 149 -31.13 -9.89 -13.48
C THR A 149 -32.46 -10.59 -13.18
N HIS A 150 -33.55 -10.24 -13.88
CA HIS A 150 -34.84 -10.92 -13.72
C HIS A 150 -34.83 -12.36 -14.28
N ALA A 151 -34.15 -12.61 -15.40
CA ALA A 151 -33.96 -13.95 -15.94
C ALA A 151 -33.11 -14.84 -15.01
N LEU A 152 -32.05 -14.29 -14.42
CA LEU A 152 -31.23 -14.94 -13.40
C LEU A 152 -32.03 -15.27 -12.13
N GLN A 153 -32.87 -14.35 -11.64
CA GLN A 153 -33.78 -14.60 -10.53
C GLN A 153 -34.78 -15.72 -10.84
N HIS A 154 -35.30 -15.79 -12.07
CA HIS A 154 -36.17 -16.89 -12.50
C HIS A 154 -35.40 -18.22 -12.53
N ALA A 155 -34.22 -18.25 -13.16
CA ALA A 155 -33.39 -19.44 -13.32
C ALA A 155 -32.87 -19.98 -11.96
N LEU A 156 -32.53 -19.12 -11.00
CA LEU A 156 -32.12 -19.53 -9.65
C LEU A 156 -33.22 -20.25 -8.85
N ASN A 157 -34.50 -20.10 -9.22
CA ASN A 157 -35.61 -20.84 -8.62
C ASN A 157 -35.89 -22.19 -9.30
N HIS A 158 -35.20 -22.52 -10.39
CA HIS A 158 -35.39 -23.77 -11.12
C HIS A 158 -34.69 -24.95 -10.40
N PRO A 159 -35.27 -26.18 -10.36
CA PRO A 159 -34.68 -27.31 -9.62
C PRO A 159 -33.27 -27.75 -10.07
N LYS A 160 -32.81 -27.37 -11.27
CA LYS A 160 -31.42 -27.60 -11.71
C LYS A 160 -30.40 -26.63 -11.10
N ALA A 161 -30.82 -25.48 -10.56
CA ALA A 161 -29.93 -24.44 -10.06
C ALA A 161 -29.35 -24.78 -8.66
N THR A 162 -28.86 -26.01 -8.49
CA THR A 162 -28.10 -26.52 -7.34
C THR A 162 -26.60 -26.54 -7.59
N ALA A 163 -26.16 -26.42 -8.85
CA ALA A 163 -24.77 -26.30 -9.29
C ALA A 163 -24.70 -25.38 -10.52
N LEU A 164 -23.52 -24.83 -10.83
CA LEU A 164 -23.41 -23.73 -11.81
C LEU A 164 -23.84 -24.12 -13.24
N GLY A 165 -23.43 -25.29 -13.73
CA GLY A 165 -23.90 -25.80 -15.03
C GLY A 165 -25.42 -25.98 -15.10
N GLY A 166 -26.04 -26.43 -13.99
CA GLY A 166 -27.49 -26.56 -13.88
C GLY A 166 -28.25 -25.22 -13.84
N LEU A 167 -27.57 -24.13 -13.45
CA LEU A 167 -28.07 -22.77 -13.58
C LEU A 167 -27.92 -22.23 -15.02
N VAL A 168 -26.82 -22.54 -15.72
CA VAL A 168 -26.66 -22.22 -17.16
C VAL A 168 -27.73 -22.93 -18.00
N ASP A 169 -28.02 -24.20 -17.71
CA ASP A 169 -29.15 -24.97 -18.25
C ASP A 169 -30.50 -24.23 -18.04
N ALA A 170 -30.71 -23.66 -16.86
CA ALA A 170 -31.95 -22.97 -16.49
C ALA A 170 -32.08 -21.56 -17.11
N LEU A 171 -30.97 -20.94 -17.49
CA LEU A 171 -30.92 -19.67 -18.23
C LEU A 171 -31.11 -19.86 -19.74
N THR A 172 -30.55 -20.93 -20.31
CA THR A 172 -30.61 -21.22 -21.75
C THR A 172 -31.92 -21.90 -22.17
N ASN A 173 -32.49 -22.76 -21.32
CA ASN A 173 -33.80 -23.39 -21.53
C ASN A 173 -34.73 -23.15 -20.31
N PRO A 174 -35.19 -21.90 -20.09
CA PRO A 174 -36.06 -21.56 -18.97
C PRO A 174 -37.50 -22.03 -19.17
N GLU A 175 -38.15 -22.49 -18.10
CA GLU A 175 -39.60 -22.73 -18.11
C GLU A 175 -40.39 -21.41 -18.15
N SER A 176 -41.60 -21.42 -18.72
CA SER A 176 -42.45 -20.21 -18.77
C SER A 176 -43.01 -19.87 -17.38
N GLY A 177 -42.82 -18.63 -16.94
CA GLY A 177 -43.32 -18.11 -15.66
C GLY A 177 -44.29 -16.95 -15.85
N ARG A 178 -44.02 -15.82 -15.20
CA ARG A 178 -44.72 -14.53 -15.47
C ARG A 178 -44.49 -14.05 -16.91
N TRP A 179 -43.37 -14.45 -17.51
CA TRP A 179 -43.01 -14.19 -18.91
C TRP A 179 -42.87 -15.51 -19.68
N PRO A 180 -43.08 -15.52 -21.01
CA PRO A 180 -42.84 -16.69 -21.85
C PRO A 180 -41.37 -17.11 -21.84
N ALA A 181 -41.12 -18.41 -21.93
CA ALA A 181 -39.78 -19.02 -21.99
C ALA A 181 -38.84 -18.34 -23.00
N THR A 182 -39.31 -18.07 -24.23
CA THR A 182 -38.50 -17.42 -25.27
C THR A 182 -37.92 -16.09 -24.81
N LYS A 183 -38.76 -15.25 -24.17
CA LYS A 183 -38.37 -13.93 -23.67
C LYS A 183 -37.45 -14.00 -22.45
N LEU A 184 -37.59 -15.06 -21.63
CA LEU A 184 -36.67 -15.32 -20.52
C LEU A 184 -35.30 -15.78 -21.04
N GLY A 185 -35.25 -16.55 -22.14
CA GLY A 185 -34.01 -16.91 -22.83
C GLY A 185 -33.32 -15.69 -23.46
N GLU A 186 -34.06 -14.88 -24.23
CA GLU A 186 -33.60 -13.59 -24.79
C GLU A 186 -32.99 -12.65 -23.72
N TRP A 187 -33.50 -12.72 -22.48
CA TRP A 187 -32.99 -11.93 -21.36
C TRP A 187 -31.84 -12.62 -20.62
N GLY A 188 -31.84 -13.95 -20.55
CA GLY A 188 -30.83 -14.76 -19.85
C GLY A 188 -29.54 -14.97 -20.65
N GLU A 189 -29.58 -14.88 -21.98
CA GLU A 189 -28.49 -15.20 -22.91
C GLU A 189 -27.13 -14.60 -22.50
N GLY A 190 -27.05 -13.28 -22.30
CA GLY A 190 -25.81 -12.62 -21.90
C GLY A 190 -25.27 -13.09 -20.54
N THR A 191 -26.16 -13.45 -19.60
CA THR A 191 -25.78 -14.02 -18.29
C THR A 191 -25.35 -15.48 -18.42
N ALA A 192 -25.97 -16.27 -19.29
CA ALA A 192 -25.52 -17.63 -19.58
C ALA A 192 -24.11 -17.64 -20.21
N ILE A 193 -23.84 -16.74 -21.15
CA ILE A 193 -22.52 -16.56 -21.79
C ILE A 193 -21.47 -16.06 -20.79
N ALA A 194 -21.83 -15.18 -19.87
CA ALA A 194 -20.93 -14.76 -18.79
C ALA A 194 -20.57 -15.92 -17.86
N LEU A 195 -21.58 -16.71 -17.45
CA LEU A 195 -21.37 -17.86 -16.56
C LEU A 195 -20.66 -19.04 -17.24
N SER A 196 -20.80 -19.24 -18.55
CA SER A 196 -20.13 -20.34 -19.26
C SER A 196 -18.60 -20.22 -19.28
N ARG A 197 -18.04 -19.02 -19.00
CA ARG A 197 -16.59 -18.88 -18.72
C ARG A 197 -16.10 -19.77 -17.57
N TYR A 198 -16.97 -20.08 -16.61
CA TYR A 198 -16.70 -20.93 -15.45
C TYR A 198 -17.10 -22.40 -15.63
N THR A 199 -17.75 -22.79 -16.73
CA THR A 199 -18.18 -24.20 -16.98
C THR A 199 -17.55 -24.81 -18.24
N GLU A 200 -17.26 -23.97 -19.23
CA GLU A 200 -16.74 -24.35 -20.56
C GLU A 200 -15.45 -23.58 -20.90
N GLY A 201 -15.31 -22.34 -20.38
CA GLY A 201 -14.19 -21.45 -20.67
C GLY A 201 -12.96 -21.64 -19.78
N SER A 202 -12.15 -20.58 -19.70
CA SER A 202 -10.84 -20.56 -19.02
C SER A 202 -10.89 -20.66 -17.49
N LEU A 203 -12.08 -20.60 -16.88
CA LEU A 203 -12.28 -20.62 -15.42
C LEU A 203 -12.99 -21.90 -14.94
N ARG A 204 -13.12 -22.90 -15.81
CA ARG A 204 -13.61 -24.25 -15.46
C ARG A 204 -12.72 -24.90 -14.38
N GLY A 205 -13.31 -25.70 -13.52
CA GLY A 205 -12.74 -26.26 -12.30
C GLY A 205 -13.11 -25.47 -11.03
N LEU A 206 -13.28 -24.15 -11.12
CA LEU A 206 -13.47 -23.29 -9.93
C LEU A 206 -14.84 -23.44 -9.26
N PHE A 207 -15.91 -23.65 -10.04
CA PHE A 207 -17.31 -23.60 -9.56
C PHE A 207 -18.26 -24.67 -10.15
N ASP A 208 -17.73 -25.59 -10.98
CA ASP A 208 -18.46 -26.50 -11.87
C ASP A 208 -18.00 -27.97 -11.81
N GLY A 209 -16.89 -28.27 -11.11
CA GLY A 209 -16.37 -29.61 -10.90
C GLY A 209 -17.36 -30.60 -10.26
N GLN A 210 -17.14 -31.90 -10.46
CA GLN A 210 -18.11 -32.94 -10.09
C GLN A 210 -18.39 -33.01 -8.57
N ASP A 211 -17.39 -32.70 -7.75
CA ASP A 211 -17.48 -32.67 -6.28
C ASP A 211 -17.72 -31.24 -5.74
N ALA A 212 -18.35 -30.36 -6.53
CA ALA A 212 -18.65 -28.97 -6.14
C ALA A 212 -19.42 -28.90 -4.80
N GLY A 213 -18.71 -28.50 -3.74
CA GLY A 213 -19.20 -28.52 -2.37
C GLY A 213 -19.01 -27.20 -1.64
N LEU A 214 -19.15 -27.24 -0.32
CA LEU A 214 -18.70 -26.18 0.58
C LEU A 214 -17.60 -26.75 1.50
N PRO A 215 -16.59 -25.94 1.87
CA PRO A 215 -15.54 -26.36 2.81
C PRO A 215 -16.10 -26.79 4.18
N PRO A 216 -15.37 -27.64 4.94
CA PRO A 216 -15.72 -27.98 6.32
C PRO A 216 -15.66 -26.73 7.23
N VAL A 217 -16.33 -26.77 8.39
CA VAL A 217 -16.55 -25.59 9.25
C VAL A 217 -16.00 -25.73 10.68
N ASP A 218 -15.47 -26.91 11.00
CA ASP A 218 -15.07 -27.37 12.33
C ASP A 218 -13.55 -27.45 12.53
N LEU A 219 -12.77 -27.33 11.46
CA LEU A 219 -11.31 -27.36 11.51
C LEU A 219 -10.69 -26.11 12.20
N PRO A 220 -9.55 -26.25 12.89
CA PRO A 220 -8.86 -25.14 13.56
C PRO A 220 -8.39 -24.06 12.57
N MET A 221 -7.98 -24.48 11.37
CA MET A 221 -7.48 -23.59 10.34
C MET A 221 -7.85 -24.07 8.93
N LEU A 222 -8.24 -23.14 8.07
CA LEU A 222 -8.57 -23.37 6.67
C LEU A 222 -7.83 -22.35 5.80
N ASN A 223 -6.91 -22.83 4.97
CA ASN A 223 -6.10 -21.99 4.09
C ASN A 223 -6.53 -22.13 2.63
N PHE A 224 -7.06 -21.06 2.04
CA PHE A 224 -7.38 -21.00 0.61
C PHE A 224 -6.16 -20.50 -0.15
N ASP A 225 -5.38 -21.44 -0.70
CA ASP A 225 -4.14 -21.18 -1.43
C ASP A 225 -4.46 -20.77 -2.87
N PHE A 226 -4.23 -19.50 -3.16
CA PHE A 226 -4.42 -18.88 -4.47
C PHE A 226 -3.09 -18.65 -5.22
N THR A 227 -1.96 -19.09 -4.66
CA THR A 227 -0.63 -18.80 -5.24
C THR A 227 -0.39 -19.41 -6.61
N GLY A 228 -1.08 -20.52 -6.91
CA GLY A 228 -1.07 -21.17 -8.22
C GLY A 228 -1.97 -20.52 -9.29
N LEU A 229 -2.61 -19.39 -9.00
CA LEU A 229 -3.50 -18.68 -9.94
C LEU A 229 -2.82 -17.45 -10.55
N ASP A 230 -3.16 -17.14 -11.80
CA ASP A 230 -2.76 -15.88 -12.43
C ASP A 230 -3.36 -14.69 -11.69
N ARG A 231 -2.49 -13.78 -11.23
CA ARG A 231 -2.85 -12.56 -10.49
C ARG A 231 -3.69 -11.57 -11.29
N ASN A 232 -3.64 -11.62 -12.62
CA ASN A 232 -4.47 -10.81 -13.51
C ASN A 232 -5.79 -11.50 -13.91
N SER A 233 -6.01 -12.74 -13.48
CA SER A 233 -7.21 -13.50 -13.83
C SER A 233 -8.40 -13.10 -12.95
N PRO A 234 -9.61 -12.97 -13.51
CA PRO A 234 -10.84 -12.79 -12.73
C PRO A 234 -11.16 -13.97 -11.80
N ALA A 235 -10.43 -15.09 -11.88
CA ALA A 235 -10.47 -16.18 -10.92
C ALA A 235 -10.33 -15.70 -9.46
N ILE A 236 -9.36 -14.82 -9.18
CA ILE A 236 -9.07 -14.40 -7.79
C ILE A 236 -10.22 -13.58 -7.19
N PRO A 237 -10.71 -12.48 -7.82
CA PRO A 237 -11.91 -11.78 -7.34
C PRO A 237 -13.15 -12.68 -7.21
N SER A 238 -13.32 -13.65 -8.11
CA SER A 238 -14.43 -14.61 -8.09
C SER A 238 -14.37 -15.53 -6.85
N LEU A 239 -13.20 -16.12 -6.59
CA LEU A 239 -12.96 -16.97 -5.43
C LEU A 239 -13.01 -16.18 -4.13
N MET A 240 -12.48 -14.96 -4.09
CA MET A 240 -12.56 -14.06 -2.94
C MET A 240 -14.02 -13.73 -2.60
N ALA A 241 -14.88 -13.46 -3.58
CA ALA A 241 -16.32 -13.29 -3.37
C ALA A 241 -16.98 -14.57 -2.81
N ALA A 242 -16.67 -15.73 -3.40
CA ALA A 242 -17.25 -17.01 -3.01
C ALA A 242 -16.84 -17.46 -1.59
N VAL A 243 -15.55 -17.38 -1.27
CA VAL A 243 -15.01 -17.68 0.07
C VAL A 243 -15.54 -16.69 1.09
N THR A 244 -15.63 -15.39 0.78
CA THR A 244 -16.22 -14.38 1.70
C THR A 244 -17.71 -14.65 1.98
N CYS A 245 -18.48 -15.03 0.96
CA CYS A 245 -19.89 -15.42 1.14
C CYS A 245 -20.05 -16.71 1.95
N TRP A 246 -19.21 -17.72 1.72
CA TRP A 246 -19.17 -18.96 2.53
C TRP A 246 -18.76 -18.67 3.97
N VAL A 247 -17.74 -17.83 4.19
CA VAL A 247 -17.32 -17.35 5.51
C VAL A 247 -18.53 -16.76 6.24
N GLU A 248 -19.17 -15.73 5.69
CA GLU A 248 -20.18 -14.97 6.43
C GLU A 248 -21.48 -15.76 6.68
N HIS A 249 -21.92 -16.58 5.72
CA HIS A 249 -23.26 -17.18 5.75
C HIS A 249 -23.28 -18.68 6.06
N VAL A 250 -22.12 -19.36 6.08
CA VAL A 250 -22.02 -20.81 6.34
C VAL A 250 -21.02 -21.13 7.45
N TRP A 251 -19.80 -20.60 7.40
CA TRP A 251 -18.80 -20.86 8.45
C TRP A 251 -19.10 -20.13 9.76
N LEU A 252 -19.25 -18.79 9.75
CA LEU A 252 -19.53 -18.02 10.99
C LEU A 252 -20.76 -18.54 11.76
N PRO A 253 -21.88 -18.94 11.11
CA PRO A 253 -23.05 -19.46 11.82
C PRO A 253 -22.94 -20.92 12.32
N GLN A 254 -22.01 -21.73 11.81
CA GLN A 254 -21.88 -23.16 12.14
C GLN A 254 -20.64 -23.50 12.98
N SER A 255 -19.57 -22.72 12.85
CA SER A 255 -18.32 -22.87 13.61
C SER A 255 -18.59 -22.77 15.13
N THR A 256 -17.97 -23.67 15.89
CA THR A 256 -18.12 -23.76 17.36
C THR A 256 -17.09 -22.96 18.15
N ALA A 257 -16.16 -22.25 17.49
CA ALA A 257 -15.07 -21.53 18.15
C ALA A 257 -15.54 -20.39 19.06
N VAL A 258 -14.76 -20.04 20.09
CA VAL A 258 -15.08 -18.88 20.95
C VAL A 258 -14.92 -17.56 20.20
N HIS A 259 -13.91 -17.46 19.33
CA HIS A 259 -13.65 -16.35 18.42
C HIS A 259 -13.07 -16.87 17.10
N ARG A 260 -13.22 -16.10 16.04
CA ARG A 260 -12.86 -16.46 14.66
C ARG A 260 -11.96 -15.40 14.03
N HIS A 261 -11.12 -15.80 13.09
CA HIS A 261 -10.28 -14.90 12.32
C HIS A 261 -10.50 -15.11 10.81
N LEU A 262 -10.66 -14.01 10.08
CA LEU A 262 -10.55 -13.98 8.62
C LEU A 262 -9.26 -13.22 8.27
N VAL A 263 -8.25 -13.95 7.81
CA VAL A 263 -6.98 -13.37 7.36
C VAL A 263 -7.04 -13.12 5.86
N LEU A 264 -6.65 -11.92 5.44
CA LEU A 264 -6.65 -11.50 4.04
C LEU A 264 -5.24 -11.04 3.66
N GLU A 265 -4.46 -11.89 2.97
CA GLU A 265 -3.19 -11.48 2.36
C GLU A 265 -3.43 -10.72 1.04
N GLU A 266 -2.56 -9.74 0.74
CA GLU A 266 -2.64 -8.85 -0.43
C GLU A 266 -4.05 -8.26 -0.64
N ALA A 267 -4.71 -7.89 0.47
CA ALA A 267 -6.14 -7.60 0.50
C ALA A 267 -6.60 -6.42 -0.40
N TRP A 268 -5.67 -5.58 -0.88
CA TRP A 268 -5.96 -4.47 -1.80
C TRP A 268 -6.75 -4.92 -3.04
N GLN A 269 -6.50 -6.13 -3.56
CA GLN A 269 -7.26 -6.70 -4.68
C GLN A 269 -8.76 -6.86 -4.37
N ILE A 270 -9.10 -7.23 -3.13
CA ILE A 270 -10.48 -7.36 -2.65
C ILE A 270 -11.11 -5.99 -2.42
N LEU A 271 -10.33 -5.06 -1.87
CA LEU A 271 -10.78 -3.75 -1.39
C LEU A 271 -10.98 -2.73 -2.51
N LEU A 272 -10.25 -2.86 -3.63
CA LEU A 272 -10.46 -2.08 -4.86
C LEU A 272 -11.64 -2.60 -5.70
N SER A 273 -11.96 -3.89 -5.62
CA SER A 273 -13.07 -4.50 -6.38
C SER A 273 -14.45 -4.04 -5.85
N PRO A 274 -15.31 -3.44 -6.69
CA PRO A 274 -16.65 -3.01 -6.26
C PRO A 274 -17.54 -4.17 -5.80
N ALA A 275 -17.38 -5.37 -6.38
CA ALA A 275 -18.22 -6.53 -6.09
C ALA A 275 -17.89 -7.21 -4.74
N THR A 276 -16.74 -6.88 -4.13
CA THR A 276 -16.25 -7.49 -2.88
C THR A 276 -15.98 -6.48 -1.76
N SER A 277 -15.65 -5.24 -2.07
CA SER A 277 -15.42 -4.18 -1.08
C SER A 277 -16.63 -3.93 -0.17
N GLU A 278 -17.85 -4.02 -0.68
CA GLU A 278 -19.08 -3.96 0.13
C GLU A 278 -19.21 -5.14 1.10
N LEU A 279 -18.79 -6.36 0.69
CA LEU A 279 -18.80 -7.55 1.55
C LEU A 279 -17.79 -7.41 2.69
N ILE A 280 -16.55 -6.98 2.39
CA ILE A 280 -15.52 -6.76 3.42
C ILE A 280 -15.90 -5.59 4.32
N GLN A 281 -16.46 -4.50 3.80
CA GLN A 281 -16.96 -3.40 4.63
C GLN A 281 -18.09 -3.87 5.57
N ARG A 282 -19.00 -4.74 5.10
CA ARG A 282 -20.06 -5.34 5.92
C ARG A 282 -19.47 -6.22 7.03
N LEU A 283 -18.47 -7.05 6.73
CA LEU A 283 -17.75 -7.84 7.74
C LEU A 283 -17.00 -6.96 8.74
N LEU A 284 -16.22 -5.97 8.31
CA LEU A 284 -15.51 -5.03 9.20
C LEU A 284 -16.45 -4.32 10.18
N LYS A 285 -17.65 -3.93 9.72
CA LYS A 285 -18.67 -3.27 10.56
C LYS A 285 -19.40 -4.24 11.51
N ASN A 286 -19.57 -5.50 11.11
CA ASN A 286 -20.31 -6.51 11.86
C ASN A 286 -19.43 -7.44 12.72
N SER A 287 -18.09 -7.37 12.60
CA SER A 287 -17.13 -8.33 13.17
C SER A 287 -17.35 -8.60 14.67
N ARG A 288 -17.52 -7.53 15.47
CA ARG A 288 -18.00 -7.56 16.87
C ARG A 288 -19.17 -8.50 17.13
N LYS A 289 -20.20 -8.47 16.28
CA LYS A 289 -21.45 -9.24 16.46
C LYS A 289 -21.27 -10.71 16.06
N ALA A 290 -20.29 -11.02 15.22
CA ALA A 290 -20.01 -12.35 14.70
C ALA A 290 -18.90 -13.10 15.45
N SER A 291 -18.37 -12.53 16.55
CA SER A 291 -17.14 -13.01 17.23
C SER A 291 -16.03 -13.30 16.22
N LEU A 292 -15.71 -12.27 15.42
CA LEU A 292 -14.78 -12.32 14.31
C LEU A 292 -13.74 -11.18 14.41
N SER A 293 -12.49 -11.47 14.08
CA SER A 293 -11.46 -10.50 13.70
C SER A 293 -11.22 -10.58 12.19
N LEU A 294 -11.20 -9.44 11.51
CA LEU A 294 -10.56 -9.34 10.20
C LEU A 294 -9.11 -8.92 10.42
N ASP A 295 -8.17 -9.77 10.02
CA ASP A 295 -6.73 -9.53 10.08
C ASP A 295 -6.24 -9.27 8.65
N VAL A 296 -6.13 -7.98 8.29
CA VAL A 296 -5.88 -7.53 6.92
C VAL A 296 -4.38 -7.29 6.73
N VAL A 297 -3.74 -7.98 5.79
CA VAL A 297 -2.29 -7.91 5.56
C VAL A 297 -2.01 -7.35 4.16
N MET A 298 -1.15 -6.33 4.07
CA MET A 298 -0.73 -5.68 2.82
C MET A 298 0.68 -5.11 2.95
N HIS A 299 1.28 -4.69 1.83
CA HIS A 299 2.63 -4.12 1.83
C HIS A 299 2.63 -2.64 2.21
N THR A 300 1.80 -1.82 1.56
CA THR A 300 1.63 -0.39 1.81
C THR A 300 0.16 -0.02 1.97
N LEU A 301 -0.13 1.15 2.53
CA LEU A 301 -1.45 1.77 2.49
C LEU A 301 -1.74 2.33 1.09
N SER A 302 -0.70 2.81 0.39
CA SER A 302 -0.80 3.31 -0.99
C SER A 302 -1.35 2.27 -1.99
N ASP A 303 -1.20 0.97 -1.72
CA ASP A 303 -1.81 -0.12 -2.52
C ASP A 303 -3.36 -0.05 -2.56
N LEU A 304 -3.99 0.65 -1.61
CA LEU A 304 -5.45 0.87 -1.58
C LEU A 304 -5.91 2.07 -2.43
N GLY A 305 -4.98 2.89 -2.93
CA GLY A 305 -5.30 4.18 -3.55
C GLY A 305 -6.03 5.15 -2.60
N ASP A 306 -6.75 6.09 -3.19
CA ASP A 306 -7.50 7.13 -2.46
C ASP A 306 -8.97 6.76 -2.19
N GLY A 307 -9.52 7.31 -1.11
CA GLY A 307 -10.95 7.25 -0.80
C GLY A 307 -11.41 5.95 -0.14
N LYS A 308 -12.52 5.38 -0.63
CA LYS A 308 -13.33 4.38 0.11
C LYS A 308 -12.55 3.14 0.59
N ALA A 309 -11.57 2.66 -0.17
CA ALA A 309 -10.75 1.51 0.24
C ALA A 309 -9.82 1.87 1.40
N GLN A 310 -9.19 3.05 1.35
CA GLN A 310 -8.35 3.60 2.41
C GLN A 310 -9.14 3.89 3.70
N ASP A 311 -10.41 4.29 3.60
CA ASP A 311 -11.30 4.44 4.76
C ASP A 311 -11.61 3.11 5.48
N LEU A 312 -11.48 1.95 4.81
CA LEU A 312 -11.66 0.65 5.46
C LEU A 312 -10.53 0.33 6.44
N ALA A 313 -9.30 0.82 6.17
CA ALA A 313 -8.19 0.72 7.11
C ALA A 313 -8.45 1.48 8.43
N ARG A 314 -9.34 2.50 8.43
CA ARG A 314 -9.80 3.18 9.65
C ARG A 314 -10.76 2.35 10.51
N LEU A 315 -11.28 1.23 10.00
CA LEU A 315 -12.14 0.28 10.74
C LEU A 315 -11.32 -0.79 11.51
N CYS A 316 -9.99 -0.75 11.38
CA CYS A 316 -9.06 -1.51 12.20
C CYS A 316 -8.57 -0.65 13.37
N GLU A 317 -8.93 -1.04 14.60
CA GLU A 317 -8.48 -0.34 15.81
C GLU A 317 -7.10 -0.82 16.28
N ILE A 318 -6.65 -1.97 15.76
CA ILE A 318 -5.29 -2.48 15.93
C ILE A 318 -4.52 -2.24 14.63
N ALA A 319 -3.30 -1.71 14.73
CA ALA A 319 -2.38 -1.65 13.60
C ALA A 319 -1.00 -2.19 13.97
N HIS A 320 -0.44 -2.97 13.06
CA HIS A 320 0.89 -3.56 13.11
C HIS A 320 1.70 -3.01 11.93
N VAL A 321 2.57 -2.03 12.18
CA VAL A 321 3.28 -1.30 11.13
C VAL A 321 4.77 -1.58 11.22
N GLY A 322 5.23 -2.53 10.40
CA GLY A 322 6.65 -2.82 10.19
C GLY A 322 7.34 -1.74 9.33
N ARG A 323 8.59 -2.00 8.92
CA ARG A 323 9.37 -1.02 8.14
C ARG A 323 8.69 -0.59 6.83
N LEU A 324 8.57 0.72 6.63
CA LEU A 324 8.06 1.39 5.43
C LEU A 324 8.98 2.55 5.02
N GLY A 325 8.84 3.05 3.79
CA GLY A 325 9.54 4.27 3.34
C GLY A 325 9.05 5.53 4.09
N PRO A 326 9.83 6.63 4.15
CA PRO A 326 9.48 7.81 4.95
C PRO A 326 8.16 8.50 4.56
N GLU A 327 7.84 8.56 3.27
CA GLU A 327 6.58 9.10 2.75
C GLU A 327 5.40 8.22 3.16
N GLU A 328 5.52 6.91 2.94
CA GLU A 328 4.51 5.92 3.31
C GLU A 328 4.27 5.86 4.83
N ALA A 329 5.34 5.98 5.63
CA ALA A 329 5.25 6.12 7.08
C ALA A 329 4.46 7.37 7.51
N ALA A 330 4.61 8.49 6.79
CA ALA A 330 3.86 9.71 7.04
C ALA A 330 2.37 9.56 6.67
N ASN A 331 2.07 8.90 5.54
CA ASN A 331 0.70 8.59 5.10
C ASN A 331 -0.02 7.70 6.14
N VAL A 332 0.62 6.59 6.53
CA VAL A 332 0.12 5.68 7.58
C VAL A 332 -0.03 6.39 8.92
N GLY A 333 0.92 7.26 9.28
CA GLY A 333 0.84 8.07 10.49
C GLY A 333 -0.35 9.04 10.51
N ALA A 334 -0.61 9.71 9.39
CA ALA A 334 -1.75 10.61 9.22
C ALA A 334 -3.10 9.87 9.18
N LEU A 335 -3.16 8.66 8.60
CA LEU A 335 -4.38 7.85 8.58
C LEU A 335 -4.75 7.33 9.98
N LEU A 336 -3.78 6.72 10.66
CA LEU A 336 -3.98 5.98 11.91
C LEU A 336 -3.85 6.87 13.17
N GLY A 337 -3.42 8.12 13.03
CA GLY A 337 -3.20 9.04 14.15
C GLY A 337 -1.96 8.69 14.99
N LEU A 338 -0.90 8.17 14.37
CA LEU A 338 0.33 7.82 15.08
C LEU A 338 1.06 9.09 15.56
N PRO A 339 1.65 9.07 16.77
CA PRO A 339 2.47 10.18 17.25
C PRO A 339 3.75 10.32 16.40
N SER A 340 4.23 11.55 16.24
CA SER A 340 5.37 11.88 15.36
C SER A 340 6.64 11.09 15.65
N TRP A 341 6.90 10.73 16.92
CA TRP A 341 8.03 9.88 17.29
C TRP A 341 7.92 8.48 16.67
N ALA A 342 6.73 7.86 16.70
CA ALA A 342 6.51 6.54 16.12
C ALA A 342 6.63 6.57 14.60
N VAL A 343 6.07 7.61 13.96
CA VAL A 343 6.23 7.86 12.52
C VAL A 343 7.70 7.97 12.12
N SER A 344 8.51 8.70 12.91
CA SER A 344 9.94 8.86 12.63
C SER A 344 10.77 7.58 12.81
N MET A 345 10.26 6.59 13.54
CA MET A 345 10.91 5.31 13.77
C MET A 345 10.58 4.25 12.70
N ILE A 346 9.42 4.34 12.03
CA ILE A 346 9.00 3.33 11.04
C ILE A 346 10.06 3.02 9.97
N PRO A 347 10.78 4.00 9.38
CA PRO A 347 11.81 3.70 8.38
C PRO A 347 13.06 3.00 8.92
N THR A 348 13.30 3.02 10.24
CA THR A 348 14.51 2.45 10.87
C THR A 348 14.30 1.07 11.51
N LEU A 349 13.06 0.57 11.52
CA LEU A 349 12.71 -0.73 12.13
C LEU A 349 13.49 -1.91 11.51
N GLY A 350 13.96 -2.81 12.37
CA GLY A 350 14.51 -4.11 11.97
C GLY A 350 13.42 -5.12 11.56
N PRO A 351 13.80 -6.24 10.91
CA PRO A 351 12.87 -7.34 10.65
C PRO A 351 12.21 -7.85 11.95
N GLY A 352 10.89 -8.02 11.95
CA GLY A 352 10.13 -8.45 13.11
C GLY A 352 9.86 -7.35 14.16
N GLN A 353 10.39 -6.13 13.96
CA GLN A 353 10.09 -4.95 14.77
C GLN A 353 9.00 -4.11 14.10
N ALA A 354 8.02 -3.65 14.86
CA ALA A 354 6.89 -2.89 14.35
C ALA A 354 6.36 -1.86 15.35
N VAL A 355 5.83 -0.74 14.85
CA VAL A 355 4.94 0.12 15.62
C VAL A 355 3.60 -0.60 15.77
N TRP A 356 3.21 -0.86 17.01
CA TRP A 356 1.89 -1.38 17.37
C TRP A 356 1.01 -0.26 17.89
N LYS A 357 -0.15 -0.05 17.26
CA LYS A 357 -1.25 0.74 17.81
C LYS A 357 -2.37 -0.19 18.27
N VAL A 358 -2.96 0.08 19.44
CA VAL A 358 -4.09 -0.70 19.99
C VAL A 358 -5.14 0.24 20.57
N GLY A 359 -6.36 0.19 20.03
CA GLY A 359 -7.43 1.10 20.44
C GLY A 359 -7.09 2.57 20.08
N PRO A 360 -7.59 3.57 20.83
CA PRO A 360 -7.33 4.98 20.52
C PRO A 360 -5.88 5.42 20.84
N ASP A 361 -5.41 5.15 22.07
CA ASP A 361 -4.29 5.90 22.67
C ASP A 361 -2.97 5.11 22.80
N TYR A 362 -2.99 3.76 22.73
CA TYR A 362 -1.77 2.96 22.90
C TYR A 362 -0.95 2.93 21.61
N VAL A 363 0.30 3.40 21.68
CA VAL A 363 1.32 3.19 20.64
C VAL A 363 2.66 2.83 21.28
N ASP A 364 3.29 1.75 20.80
CA ASP A 364 4.58 1.25 21.26
C ASP A 364 5.36 0.64 20.06
N ILE A 365 6.67 0.39 20.21
CA ILE A 365 7.47 -0.37 19.24
C ILE A 365 7.74 -1.75 19.85
N ILE A 366 7.23 -2.79 19.20
CA ILE A 366 7.35 -4.17 19.67
C ILE A 366 8.25 -4.97 18.73
N GLU A 367 9.21 -5.68 19.31
CA GLU A 367 9.99 -6.71 18.66
C GLU A 367 9.31 -8.07 18.85
N THR A 368 8.94 -8.73 17.75
CA THR A 368 8.25 -10.03 17.76
C THR A 368 9.17 -11.12 18.33
N VAL A 369 8.72 -11.86 19.33
CA VAL A 369 9.50 -12.95 19.95
C VAL A 369 8.96 -14.28 19.46
N LEU A 370 9.84 -15.10 18.87
CA LEU A 370 9.57 -16.42 18.31
C LEU A 370 10.26 -17.52 19.13
N THR A 371 9.64 -18.69 19.22
CA THR A 371 10.33 -19.95 19.52
C THR A 371 11.04 -20.50 18.28
N GLU A 372 11.93 -21.48 18.46
CA GLU A 372 12.62 -22.15 17.34
C GLU A 372 11.64 -22.85 16.38
N GLU A 373 10.58 -23.46 16.92
CA GLU A 373 9.51 -24.10 16.15
C GLU A 373 8.71 -23.08 15.34
N GLU A 374 8.29 -21.97 15.94
CA GLU A 374 7.58 -20.90 15.24
C GLU A 374 8.46 -20.25 14.17
N ALA A 375 9.75 -20.03 14.44
CA ALA A 375 10.70 -19.50 13.47
C ALA A 375 10.88 -20.44 12.26
N ALA A 376 10.89 -21.77 12.47
CA ALA A 376 10.95 -22.75 11.39
C ALA A 376 9.62 -22.83 10.59
N LEU A 377 8.47 -22.78 11.25
CA LEU A 377 7.14 -22.82 10.61
C LEU A 377 6.74 -21.52 9.89
N THR A 378 7.43 -20.41 10.17
CA THR A 378 7.13 -19.08 9.59
C THR A 378 8.27 -18.49 8.75
N ASP A 379 9.24 -19.32 8.36
CA ASP A 379 10.33 -18.93 7.48
C ASP A 379 9.86 -18.74 6.03
N THR A 380 9.85 -17.49 5.57
CA THR A 380 9.52 -17.09 4.19
C THR A 380 10.74 -16.55 3.44
N SER A 381 11.95 -16.88 3.91
CA SER A 381 13.22 -16.43 3.31
C SER A 381 14.26 -17.56 3.19
N SER A 382 13.82 -18.81 3.33
CA SER A 382 14.63 -20.02 3.20
C SER A 382 15.42 -20.05 1.90
N ARG A 383 14.77 -19.76 0.76
CA ARG A 383 15.38 -19.77 -0.59
C ARG A 383 16.48 -18.74 -0.76
N ARG A 384 16.26 -17.51 -0.26
CA ARG A 384 17.30 -16.46 -0.25
C ARG A 384 18.50 -16.91 0.59
N ARG A 385 18.27 -17.51 1.77
CA ARG A 385 19.37 -18.04 2.60
C ARG A 385 20.07 -19.23 1.95
N GLN A 386 19.36 -20.13 1.30
CA GLN A 386 19.94 -21.25 0.54
C GLN A 386 20.80 -20.76 -0.63
N ALA A 387 20.35 -19.76 -1.39
CA ALA A 387 21.14 -19.15 -2.46
C ALA A 387 22.39 -18.42 -1.92
N GLN A 388 22.26 -17.71 -0.79
CA GLN A 388 23.41 -17.08 -0.12
C GLN A 388 24.39 -18.13 0.45
N GLN A 389 23.90 -19.26 0.97
CA GLN A 389 24.72 -20.37 1.46
C GLN A 389 25.43 -21.10 0.31
N ALA A 390 24.75 -21.34 -0.81
CA ALA A 390 25.35 -21.93 -2.01
C ALA A 390 26.46 -21.02 -2.57
N ALA A 391 26.22 -19.71 -2.68
CA ALA A 391 27.23 -18.75 -3.13
C ALA A 391 28.44 -18.64 -2.18
N VAL A 392 28.25 -18.80 -0.87
CA VAL A 392 29.36 -18.91 0.09
C VAL A 392 30.11 -20.24 -0.07
N VAL A 393 29.41 -21.36 -0.24
CA VAL A 393 30.06 -22.67 -0.47
C VAL A 393 30.86 -22.68 -1.77
N GLU A 394 30.39 -22.04 -2.85
CA GLU A 394 31.16 -21.87 -4.10
C GLU A 394 32.39 -20.96 -3.92
N GLN A 395 32.36 -20.03 -2.97
CA GLN A 395 33.50 -19.17 -2.62
C GLN A 395 34.47 -19.80 -1.58
N GLU A 396 34.03 -20.82 -0.85
CA GLU A 396 34.84 -21.57 0.13
C GLU A 396 35.53 -22.81 -0.47
N ILE A 397 35.39 -23.09 -1.78
CA ILE A 397 36.20 -24.10 -2.49
C ILE A 397 37.63 -23.53 -2.69
N PRO A 398 38.68 -24.10 -2.05
CA PRO A 398 40.05 -23.60 -2.24
C PRO A 398 40.59 -23.98 -3.62
N LEU A 399 41.34 -23.07 -4.24
CA LEU A 399 42.14 -23.34 -5.43
C LEU A 399 43.55 -23.80 -5.02
N ASP A 400 43.60 -24.97 -4.36
CA ASP A 400 44.81 -25.71 -3.97
C ASP A 400 44.65 -27.17 -4.47
N ASP A 401 45.63 -27.86 -5.04
CA ASP A 401 46.99 -27.50 -5.48
C ASP A 401 47.42 -28.53 -6.57
N GLU A 402 48.38 -28.20 -7.44
CA GLU A 402 48.92 -29.18 -8.39
C GLU A 402 50.04 -30.03 -7.76
N GLY A 403 49.89 -31.36 -7.78
CA GLY A 403 51.01 -32.27 -7.62
C GLY A 403 50.91 -33.28 -6.46
N GLN A 404 50.35 -34.45 -6.76
CA GLN A 404 50.85 -35.69 -6.17
C GLN A 404 50.60 -36.88 -7.10
N GLU A 405 51.70 -37.48 -7.57
CA GLU A 405 51.68 -38.73 -8.33
C GLU A 405 51.30 -39.88 -7.39
N HIS A 406 50.40 -40.77 -7.82
CA HIS A 406 50.28 -42.11 -7.24
C HIS A 406 49.99 -43.14 -8.32
N GLU A 407 50.74 -44.24 -8.28
CA GLU A 407 50.81 -45.27 -9.31
C GLU A 407 49.68 -46.30 -9.22
N ALA A 408 49.37 -46.87 -10.39
CA ALA A 408 48.87 -48.22 -10.72
C ALA A 408 48.28 -49.15 -9.62
N ASP A 409 47.09 -49.68 -9.91
CA ASP A 409 46.88 -51.10 -10.34
C ASP A 409 45.36 -51.28 -10.59
N GLU A 410 44.91 -51.46 -11.84
CA GLU A 410 44.67 -52.77 -12.48
C GLU A 410 43.78 -53.73 -11.68
N ASP A 411 42.51 -53.89 -12.11
CA ASP A 411 42.08 -55.19 -12.67
C ASP A 411 40.75 -55.16 -13.47
N GLN A 412 40.78 -55.82 -14.63
CA GLN A 412 39.80 -56.74 -15.25
C GLN A 412 38.28 -56.64 -14.97
N GLU A 413 37.35 -56.96 -15.89
CA GLU A 413 37.30 -57.05 -17.37
C GLU A 413 35.84 -57.45 -17.76
N HIS A 414 35.53 -57.63 -19.06
CA HIS A 414 34.32 -58.30 -19.61
C HIS A 414 32.93 -57.62 -19.41
N ASP A 415 31.99 -57.65 -20.37
CA ASP A 415 32.04 -58.07 -21.78
C ASP A 415 31.07 -57.24 -22.65
N HIS A 416 31.06 -57.50 -23.95
CA HIS A 416 30.33 -56.80 -25.00
C HIS A 416 28.83 -57.17 -25.03
N GLY A 417 27.92 -56.38 -25.63
CA GLY A 417 28.04 -55.09 -26.32
C GLY A 417 27.08 -54.99 -27.51
N ARG A 418 27.16 -53.89 -28.27
CA ARG A 418 26.78 -53.77 -29.71
C ARG A 418 25.28 -53.95 -30.07
N ALA A 419 24.67 -53.15 -30.96
CA ALA A 419 25.12 -52.33 -32.09
C ALA A 419 24.26 -51.04 -32.19
N ASP A 420 24.36 -50.10 -33.14
CA ASP A 420 25.33 -49.51 -34.12
C ASP A 420 24.36 -48.65 -35.01
N ASP A 421 24.53 -47.39 -35.45
CA ASP A 421 25.64 -46.42 -35.59
C ASP A 421 25.07 -44.97 -35.82
N ALA A 422 25.93 -43.93 -35.97
CA ALA A 422 25.68 -42.53 -36.45
C ALA A 422 24.90 -41.51 -35.54
N ASP A 423 25.22 -40.22 -35.44
CA ASP A 423 26.31 -39.33 -35.95
C ASP A 423 26.24 -37.96 -35.19
N ALA A 424 27.22 -37.05 -35.08
CA ALA A 424 28.70 -37.11 -35.12
C ALA A 424 29.37 -35.74 -34.73
N VAL A 425 30.46 -35.76 -33.94
CA VAL A 425 31.78 -35.08 -34.15
C VAL A 425 31.87 -33.52 -34.33
N PRO A 426 32.86 -32.80 -33.71
CA PRO A 426 33.63 -33.03 -32.47
C PRO A 426 33.87 -31.76 -31.59
N ALA A 427 34.59 -31.90 -30.48
CA ALA A 427 35.26 -30.79 -29.77
C ALA A 427 36.69 -30.53 -30.31
N LYS A 428 37.34 -29.46 -29.85
CA LYS A 428 38.78 -29.18 -30.06
C LYS A 428 39.50 -28.82 -28.76
N THR A 429 40.77 -29.19 -28.67
CA THR A 429 41.63 -29.10 -27.48
C THR A 429 42.36 -27.77 -27.36
N VAL A 430 42.76 -27.45 -26.11
CA VAL A 430 43.66 -26.36 -25.73
C VAL A 430 45.05 -26.95 -25.42
N PRO A 431 46.16 -26.32 -25.84
CA PRO A 431 47.50 -26.56 -25.31
C PRO A 431 47.86 -25.57 -24.18
N ALA A 432 48.68 -26.02 -23.22
CA ALA A 432 49.24 -25.22 -22.13
C ALA A 432 50.45 -24.36 -22.60
N PRO A 433 50.96 -23.40 -21.80
CA PRO A 433 51.94 -22.41 -22.25
C PRO A 433 53.40 -22.86 -22.12
N ASP A 434 54.28 -22.17 -22.85
CA ASP A 434 55.71 -22.04 -22.56
C ASP A 434 55.97 -20.61 -22.04
N ASP A 435 56.78 -20.45 -21.00
CA ASP A 435 57.23 -19.14 -20.48
C ASP A 435 58.53 -18.69 -21.17
N GLU A 436 58.60 -17.43 -21.62
CA GLU A 436 59.69 -16.50 -21.27
C GLU A 436 59.37 -15.06 -21.72
N GLU A 437 59.95 -14.11 -20.99
CA GLU A 437 59.68 -12.67 -20.90
C GLU A 437 59.61 -11.86 -22.22
N ASP A 438 58.64 -10.93 -22.32
CA ASP A 438 58.87 -9.64 -23.02
C ASP A 438 57.97 -8.52 -22.42
N GLU A 439 58.59 -7.48 -21.84
CA GLU A 439 57.90 -6.40 -21.10
C GLU A 439 57.15 -5.44 -22.05
N SER A 440 55.92 -5.79 -22.46
CA SER A 440 55.05 -4.88 -23.21
C SER A 440 53.59 -4.89 -22.70
N GLY A 441 53.30 -3.99 -21.77
CA GLY A 441 51.93 -3.74 -21.29
C GLY A 441 51.03 -3.30 -22.44
N TRP A 442 49.94 -4.03 -22.67
CA TRP A 442 49.07 -3.87 -23.84
C TRP A 442 48.29 -2.55 -23.82
N PHE A 443 48.87 -1.53 -24.47
CA PHE A 443 48.25 -0.23 -24.71
C PHE A 443 47.11 -0.35 -25.74
N TRP A 444 45.93 -0.75 -25.27
CA TRP A 444 44.69 -0.60 -26.04
C TRP A 444 44.24 0.86 -26.02
N GLU A 445 44.58 1.62 -27.08
CA GLU A 445 43.90 2.89 -27.36
C GLU A 445 42.42 2.60 -27.66
N MET A 446 41.57 2.86 -26.66
CA MET A 446 40.12 2.72 -26.76
C MET A 446 39.56 3.73 -27.79
N PRO A 447 38.62 3.34 -28.67
CA PRO A 447 38.16 4.21 -29.75
C PRO A 447 37.54 5.51 -29.20
N PRO A 448 37.69 6.68 -29.88
CA PRO A 448 37.59 8.01 -29.26
C PRO A 448 36.19 8.47 -28.79
N ASN A 449 35.20 7.58 -28.80
CA ASN A 449 33.78 7.90 -28.59
C ASN A 449 33.16 7.16 -27.38
N VAL A 450 33.94 6.40 -26.60
CA VAL A 450 33.50 5.94 -25.27
C VAL A 450 33.67 7.11 -24.31
N VAL A 451 32.60 7.88 -24.12
CA VAL A 451 32.65 9.08 -23.26
C VAL A 451 32.36 8.67 -21.82
N ASP A 452 33.38 8.69 -20.96
CA ASP A 452 33.19 8.45 -19.52
C ASP A 452 32.27 9.51 -18.92
N TRP A 453 31.12 9.08 -18.41
CA TRP A 453 30.10 9.95 -17.86
C TRP A 453 30.56 10.65 -16.57
N HIS A 454 31.52 10.08 -15.83
CA HIS A 454 32.13 10.73 -14.67
C HIS A 454 32.90 11.99 -15.11
N ASP A 455 33.75 11.85 -16.13
CA ASP A 455 34.49 12.98 -16.71
C ASP A 455 33.56 14.03 -17.31
N ARG A 456 32.44 13.63 -17.94
CA ARG A 456 31.40 14.60 -18.38
C ARG A 456 30.84 15.42 -17.23
N ALA A 457 30.50 14.77 -16.11
CA ALA A 457 29.95 15.45 -14.94
C ALA A 457 30.99 16.37 -14.27
N LEU A 458 32.24 15.92 -14.16
CA LEU A 458 33.36 16.70 -13.63
C LEU A 458 33.69 17.90 -14.53
N GLN A 459 33.75 17.70 -15.85
CA GLN A 459 34.01 18.78 -16.81
C GLN A 459 32.86 19.80 -16.82
N ALA A 460 31.60 19.36 -16.78
CA ALA A 460 30.47 20.28 -16.63
C ALA A 460 30.55 21.11 -15.34
N ALA A 461 31.03 20.52 -14.23
CA ALA A 461 31.25 21.26 -12.98
C ALA A 461 32.44 22.25 -13.08
N MET A 462 33.56 21.84 -13.69
CA MET A 462 34.72 22.72 -13.95
C MET A 462 34.37 23.89 -14.88
N GLU A 463 33.48 23.68 -15.83
CA GLU A 463 32.94 24.71 -16.73
C GLU A 463 31.76 25.50 -16.10
N GLY A 464 31.50 25.33 -14.80
CA GLY A 464 30.53 26.09 -14.00
C GLY A 464 29.06 25.70 -14.19
N ARG A 465 28.76 24.65 -14.98
CA ARG A 465 27.39 24.18 -15.26
C ARG A 465 26.93 23.18 -14.20
N CYS A 466 26.86 23.66 -12.96
CA CYS A 466 26.63 22.84 -11.77
C CYS A 466 25.28 22.09 -11.72
N ALA A 467 24.25 22.56 -12.41
CA ALA A 467 23.01 21.81 -12.57
C ALA A 467 23.20 20.60 -13.49
N GLU A 468 23.73 20.81 -14.70
CA GLU A 468 24.06 19.77 -15.68
C GLU A 468 25.01 18.72 -15.10
N ALA A 469 26.04 19.15 -14.36
CA ALA A 469 26.95 18.25 -13.65
C ALA A 469 26.25 17.35 -12.61
N ALA A 470 25.31 17.91 -11.85
CA ALA A 470 24.55 17.17 -10.85
C ALA A 470 23.52 16.22 -11.48
N ASP A 471 22.90 16.62 -12.59
CA ASP A 471 21.93 15.80 -13.33
C ASP A 471 22.63 14.64 -14.06
N LEU A 472 23.78 14.89 -14.70
CA LEU A 472 24.63 13.84 -15.31
C LEU A 472 25.08 12.81 -14.26
N ALA A 473 25.59 13.28 -13.12
CA ALA A 473 26.06 12.38 -12.06
C ALA A 473 24.92 11.64 -11.34
N ALA A 474 23.71 12.20 -11.30
CA ALA A 474 22.52 11.54 -10.77
C ALA A 474 21.81 10.62 -11.79
N LEU A 475 22.17 10.70 -13.08
CA LEU A 475 21.72 9.78 -14.12
C LEU A 475 22.60 8.52 -14.13
N GLY A 476 23.92 8.68 -14.23
CA GLY A 476 24.86 7.53 -14.19
C GLY A 476 24.75 6.73 -12.89
N GLU A 477 24.62 7.41 -11.75
CA GLU A 477 24.33 6.77 -10.45
C GLU A 477 23.09 5.87 -10.50
N ARG A 478 22.04 6.22 -11.26
CA ARG A 478 20.83 5.39 -11.40
C ARG A 478 21.02 4.23 -12.36
N GLU A 479 21.75 4.44 -13.44
CA GLU A 479 22.02 3.40 -14.46
C GLU A 479 22.89 2.29 -13.85
N ASP A 480 23.96 2.64 -13.12
CA ASP A 480 24.83 1.66 -12.46
C ASP A 480 24.17 1.01 -11.23
N ILE A 481 23.36 1.74 -10.44
CA ILE A 481 22.53 1.12 -9.39
C ILE A 481 21.50 0.14 -9.97
N ALA A 482 20.99 0.39 -11.18
CA ALA A 482 20.07 -0.53 -11.86
C ALA A 482 20.76 -1.75 -12.48
N ALA A 483 22.02 -1.61 -12.92
CA ALA A 483 22.81 -2.68 -13.52
C ALA A 483 23.50 -3.59 -12.48
N TYR A 484 24.11 -2.98 -11.44
CA TYR A 484 25.02 -3.67 -10.51
C TYR A 484 24.56 -3.61 -9.04
N GLY A 485 23.62 -2.73 -8.71
CA GLY A 485 22.99 -2.63 -7.39
C GLY A 485 23.59 -1.55 -6.47
N ILE A 486 22.83 -1.19 -5.43
CA ILE A 486 23.07 0.02 -4.61
C ILE A 486 24.40 0.07 -3.81
N ASN A 487 25.11 -1.05 -3.71
CA ASN A 487 26.39 -1.17 -2.99
C ASN A 487 27.55 -1.65 -3.91
N SER A 488 27.39 -1.60 -5.24
CA SER A 488 28.43 -1.98 -6.18
C SER A 488 29.57 -0.95 -6.23
N ASP A 489 30.74 -1.32 -6.77
CA ASP A 489 31.87 -0.39 -6.88
C ASP A 489 31.58 0.77 -7.84
N GLU A 490 30.79 0.52 -8.88
CA GLU A 490 30.30 1.50 -9.85
C GLU A 490 29.35 2.51 -9.16
N ALA A 491 28.37 2.01 -8.37
CA ALA A 491 27.48 2.87 -7.58
C ALA A 491 28.24 3.70 -6.53
N VAL A 492 29.31 3.15 -5.93
CA VAL A 492 30.19 3.88 -5.00
C VAL A 492 31.08 4.90 -5.72
N ALA A 493 31.56 4.62 -6.93
CA ALA A 493 32.32 5.58 -7.75
C ALA A 493 31.50 6.84 -8.06
N TRP A 494 30.19 6.69 -8.29
CA TRP A 494 29.29 7.83 -8.46
C TRP A 494 29.15 8.69 -7.20
N LEU A 495 29.14 8.12 -6.00
CA LEU A 495 29.14 8.91 -4.75
C LEU A 495 30.41 9.76 -4.62
N SER A 496 31.57 9.21 -4.98
CA SER A 496 32.85 9.94 -5.04
C SER A 496 32.84 11.06 -6.09
N THR A 497 32.31 10.78 -7.28
CA THR A 497 32.16 11.78 -8.36
C THR A 497 31.19 12.90 -7.97
N ARG A 498 30.06 12.57 -7.34
CA ARG A 498 29.10 13.55 -6.81
C ARG A 498 29.68 14.40 -5.69
N ALA A 499 30.58 13.86 -4.86
CA ALA A 499 31.31 14.64 -3.87
C ALA A 499 32.25 15.66 -4.53
N ARG A 500 32.99 15.24 -5.56
CA ARG A 500 33.93 16.11 -6.31
C ARG A 500 33.21 17.18 -7.15
N VAL A 501 32.06 16.85 -7.74
CA VAL A 501 31.12 17.83 -8.33
C VAL A 501 30.63 18.83 -7.27
N ALA A 502 30.28 18.38 -6.07
CA ALA A 502 29.84 19.26 -4.99
C ALA A 502 30.95 20.21 -4.49
N ASP A 503 32.23 19.79 -4.46
CA ASP A 503 33.36 20.69 -4.18
C ASP A 503 33.50 21.78 -5.26
N LEU A 504 33.58 21.38 -6.53
CA LEU A 504 33.71 22.26 -7.70
C LEU A 504 32.55 23.28 -7.77
N CYS A 505 31.36 22.87 -7.34
CA CYS A 505 30.15 23.67 -7.28
C CYS A 505 29.90 24.36 -5.91
N GLY A 506 30.95 24.54 -5.10
CA GLY A 506 30.90 25.39 -3.91
C GLY A 506 29.97 24.89 -2.80
N SER A 507 29.73 23.58 -2.71
CA SER A 507 28.83 22.92 -1.76
C SER A 507 29.59 21.97 -0.81
N PRO A 508 30.58 22.44 -0.03
CA PRO A 508 31.51 21.58 0.71
C PRO A 508 30.82 20.69 1.75
N ASP A 509 29.78 21.18 2.45
CA ASP A 509 29.03 20.38 3.42
C ASP A 509 28.40 19.13 2.78
N ARG A 510 27.92 19.26 1.53
CA ARG A 510 27.35 18.16 0.76
C ARG A 510 28.43 17.17 0.30
N ALA A 511 29.60 17.68 -0.09
CA ALA A 511 30.74 16.84 -0.41
C ALA A 511 31.23 16.04 0.81
N VAL A 512 31.29 16.66 2.00
CA VAL A 512 31.62 15.98 3.27
C VAL A 512 30.58 14.89 3.60
N GLN A 513 29.29 15.13 3.41
CA GLN A 513 28.23 14.12 3.63
C GLN A 513 28.36 12.91 2.69
N LEU A 514 28.65 13.16 1.41
CA LEU A 514 28.86 12.09 0.42
C LEU A 514 30.12 11.26 0.75
N ARG A 515 31.24 11.91 1.08
CA ARG A 515 32.49 11.26 1.54
C ARG A 515 32.26 10.40 2.79
N ALA A 516 31.54 10.93 3.78
CA ALA A 516 31.16 10.20 4.99
C ALA A 516 30.19 9.03 4.72
N THR A 517 29.53 9.00 3.56
CA THR A 517 28.70 7.86 3.11
C THR A 517 29.56 6.77 2.50
N VAL A 518 30.51 7.12 1.61
CA VAL A 518 31.52 6.18 1.04
C VAL A 518 32.36 5.53 2.14
N ALA A 519 32.83 6.30 3.12
CA ALA A 519 33.57 5.78 4.27
C ALA A 519 32.75 4.76 5.10
N ARG A 520 31.45 5.01 5.30
CA ARG A 520 30.53 4.08 5.97
C ARG A 520 30.23 2.80 5.17
N MET A 521 30.48 2.81 3.86
CA MET A 521 30.41 1.62 3.01
C MET A 521 31.70 0.80 3.01
N GLY A 522 32.75 1.25 3.74
CA GLY A 522 34.00 0.51 3.92
C GLY A 522 34.95 0.52 2.72
N LYS A 523 34.73 1.41 1.74
CA LYS A 523 35.51 1.49 0.50
C LYS A 523 36.29 2.81 0.40
N GLU A 524 37.19 3.01 1.36
CA GLU A 524 38.00 4.23 1.46
C GLU A 524 39.12 4.31 0.39
N ASP A 525 39.60 3.18 -0.14
CA ASP A 525 40.71 3.13 -1.11
C ASP A 525 40.36 3.64 -2.53
N MET A 526 39.07 3.82 -2.85
CA MET A 526 38.54 4.30 -4.15
C MET A 526 38.89 5.77 -4.49
N TRP A 527 39.89 6.37 -3.83
CA TRP A 527 40.26 7.78 -3.95
C TRP A 527 41.55 8.03 -4.77
N ALA A 528 42.26 6.98 -5.18
CA ALA A 528 43.59 7.05 -5.79
C ALA A 528 43.61 7.46 -7.30
N GLY A 529 42.90 8.55 -7.65
CA GLY A 529 43.07 9.26 -8.92
C GLY A 529 44.16 10.34 -8.84
N PRO A 530 44.85 10.69 -9.94
CA PRO A 530 46.06 11.51 -9.89
C PRO A 530 45.85 12.89 -9.26
N ALA A 531 46.82 13.29 -8.42
CA ALA A 531 46.78 14.56 -7.70
C ALA A 531 47.10 15.74 -8.65
N HIS A 532 46.16 16.66 -8.76
CA HIS A 532 46.41 18.01 -9.26
C HIS A 532 46.33 19.00 -8.09
N ASP A 533 47.39 19.80 -7.93
CA ASP A 533 47.53 20.76 -6.84
C ASP A 533 46.38 21.78 -6.81
N ILE A 534 45.62 21.77 -5.71
CA ILE A 534 44.79 22.90 -5.29
C ILE A 534 45.33 23.35 -3.93
N THR A 535 46.07 24.45 -3.93
CA THR A 535 46.71 25.00 -2.74
C THR A 535 45.64 25.49 -1.74
N PRO A 536 45.69 25.12 -0.45
CA PRO A 536 44.68 25.58 0.52
C PRO A 536 44.68 27.10 0.68
N ALA A 537 43.54 27.73 0.40
CA ALA A 537 43.31 29.13 0.77
C ALA A 537 43.23 29.25 2.31
N ALA A 538 43.82 30.31 2.86
CA ALA A 538 44.08 30.41 4.30
C ALA A 538 42.81 30.53 5.17
N ASN A 539 42.88 29.99 6.40
CA ASN A 539 41.81 29.96 7.39
C ASN A 539 41.16 31.33 7.70
N PRO A 540 39.82 31.34 7.70
CA PRO A 540 38.97 32.09 8.59
C PRO A 540 39.35 32.10 10.07
N GLU A 541 39.94 33.13 10.69
CA GLU A 541 40.10 33.09 12.16
C GLU A 541 38.73 33.10 12.86
N PHE A 542 38.45 32.09 13.68
CA PHE A 542 37.26 32.04 14.53
C PHE A 542 37.34 33.10 15.64
N ARG A 543 36.79 34.29 15.35
CA ARG A 543 36.66 35.38 16.33
C ARG A 543 35.64 34.99 17.41
N GLN A 544 36.12 34.72 18.61
CA GLN A 544 35.28 34.49 19.78
C GLN A 544 34.51 35.77 20.15
N PRO A 545 33.24 35.68 20.61
CA PRO A 545 32.53 36.83 21.17
C PRO A 545 33.11 37.19 22.55
N GLU A 546 33.41 38.47 22.76
CA GLU A 546 34.04 38.96 23.99
C GLU A 546 33.08 38.97 25.20
N THR A 547 33.65 38.81 26.39
CA THR A 547 32.95 38.92 27.68
C THR A 547 32.73 40.38 28.07
N ALA A 548 31.50 40.76 28.43
CA ALA A 548 31.20 41.99 29.14
C ALA A 548 30.89 41.71 30.63
N THR A 549 31.33 42.59 31.53
CA THR A 549 31.28 42.43 32.99
C THR A 549 30.40 43.48 33.67
N ASP A 550 29.75 43.08 34.76
CA ASP A 550 29.22 43.85 35.91
C ASP A 550 28.64 45.27 35.71
N ASP A 551 27.38 45.48 36.15
CA ASP A 551 27.14 46.29 37.35
C ASP A 551 25.76 46.00 38.02
N ASP A 552 25.64 46.32 39.31
CA ASP A 552 24.49 46.12 40.25
C ASP A 552 23.69 47.47 40.38
N PRO A 553 22.67 47.72 41.27
CA PRO A 553 21.76 46.85 42.06
C PRO A 553 20.24 47.15 41.92
N THR A 554 19.43 46.37 42.67
CA THR A 554 18.17 46.69 43.44
C THR A 554 17.06 45.64 43.20
N ARG A 555 16.55 44.94 44.23
CA ARG A 555 15.54 45.32 45.27
C ARG A 555 14.15 45.65 44.69
N ASP A 556 13.03 45.17 45.26
CA ASP A 556 12.82 44.58 46.59
C ASP A 556 11.67 43.53 46.69
N SER A 557 11.49 43.00 47.90
CA SER A 557 10.54 42.02 48.46
C SER A 557 9.03 42.23 48.18
N LEU A 558 8.11 41.27 48.38
CA LEU A 558 7.67 40.60 49.64
C LEU A 558 7.12 39.17 49.36
N LYS A 559 7.51 38.10 50.08
CA LYS A 559 7.05 37.65 51.42
C LYS A 559 5.52 37.47 51.53
N ARG A 560 5.04 36.22 51.39
CA ARG A 560 4.75 35.21 52.46
C ARG A 560 3.45 35.48 53.26
N LEU A 561 2.58 34.45 53.36
CA LEU A 561 2.26 33.74 54.62
C LEU A 561 1.40 32.47 54.41
N TRP A 562 1.87 31.37 55.02
CA TRP A 562 1.14 30.13 55.43
C TRP A 562 0.97 30.21 56.97
N PRO A 563 0.34 29.26 57.74
CA PRO A 563 -0.07 27.87 57.46
C PRO A 563 -1.58 27.64 57.76
N ALA A 564 -2.20 26.49 58.12
CA ALA A 564 -1.84 25.20 58.76
C ALA A 564 -3.08 24.24 58.65
N ALA A 565 -3.10 22.93 58.96
CA ALA A 565 -2.09 21.89 59.22
C ALA A 565 -2.77 20.48 59.16
N ALA A 566 -1.98 19.39 59.27
CA ALA A 566 -2.24 18.05 59.86
C ALA A 566 -3.68 17.46 60.01
N ALA A 567 -3.93 16.15 59.85
CA ALA A 567 -3.10 15.02 59.38
C ALA A 567 -3.92 13.70 59.23
N ILE A 568 -3.46 12.82 58.32
CA ILE A 568 -3.34 11.34 58.45
C ILE A 568 -4.60 10.44 58.70
N VAL A 569 -4.80 9.53 57.73
CA VAL A 569 -5.45 8.19 57.77
C VAL A 569 -6.98 8.03 57.64
N ALA A 570 -7.31 7.20 56.65
CA ALA A 570 -8.56 6.63 56.16
C ALA A 570 -9.60 6.13 57.18
N LEU A 571 -10.89 6.16 56.75
CA LEU A 571 -11.60 4.92 56.41
C LEU A 571 -12.74 5.12 55.38
N SER A 572 -13.00 4.06 54.61
CA SER A 572 -14.25 3.67 53.92
C SER A 572 -15.37 4.69 53.59
N LEU A 573 -15.69 4.77 52.29
CA LEU A 573 -17.05 4.70 51.70
C LEU A 573 -18.27 4.97 52.60
N ALA A 574 -19.02 6.05 52.33
CA ALA A 574 -20.32 6.00 51.60
C ALA A 574 -21.16 7.31 51.75
N ILE A 575 -22.12 7.51 50.84
CA ILE A 575 -23.23 8.50 50.91
C ILE A 575 -22.82 9.99 51.03
N ALA A 576 -22.38 10.61 49.93
CA ALA A 576 -22.48 12.07 49.73
C ALA A 576 -22.29 12.48 48.26
N PHE A 577 -23.38 12.69 47.50
CA PHE A 577 -23.49 13.75 46.46
C PHE A 577 -24.92 13.89 45.87
N VAL A 578 -25.87 14.38 46.66
CA VAL A 578 -27.15 14.93 46.16
C VAL A 578 -27.44 16.22 46.91
N TRP A 579 -27.70 17.29 46.14
CA TRP A 579 -27.67 18.70 46.55
C TRP A 579 -26.25 19.20 46.90
N ASP A 580 -25.82 20.42 46.56
CA ASP A 580 -26.55 21.57 46.00
C ASP A 580 -25.71 22.33 44.96
N ASN A 581 -26.30 22.76 43.82
CA ASN A 581 -25.68 23.72 42.88
C ASN A 581 -26.67 24.29 41.82
N PRO A 582 -27.54 25.26 42.16
CA PRO A 582 -28.61 25.74 41.27
C PRO A 582 -28.11 26.65 40.13
N GLY A 583 -26.83 27.02 40.10
CA GLY A 583 -26.25 27.89 39.05
C GLY A 583 -25.97 27.19 37.71
N GLY A 584 -25.94 25.85 37.68
CA GLY A 584 -25.60 25.08 36.48
C GLY A 584 -26.68 25.15 35.39
N GLU A 585 -27.94 24.87 35.75
CA GLU A 585 -29.03 24.70 34.79
C GLU A 585 -29.27 25.93 33.91
N ALA A 586 -29.29 27.14 34.48
CA ALA A 586 -29.54 28.36 33.69
C ALA A 586 -28.46 28.58 32.62
N LYS A 587 -27.20 28.31 32.97
CA LYS A 587 -26.05 28.43 32.07
C LYS A 587 -26.06 27.36 30.98
N GLN A 588 -26.49 26.15 31.33
CA GLN A 588 -26.60 25.02 30.41
C GLN A 588 -27.82 25.14 29.48
N ARG A 589 -28.93 25.72 29.94
CA ARG A 589 -30.08 26.11 29.10
C ARG A 589 -29.66 27.15 28.06
N GLN A 590 -28.99 28.24 28.46
CA GLN A 590 -28.47 29.23 27.49
C GLN A 590 -27.48 28.63 26.48
N GLN A 591 -26.60 27.71 26.89
CA GLN A 591 -25.72 27.01 25.94
C GLN A 591 -26.48 26.06 25.01
N ASN A 592 -27.54 25.41 25.48
CA ASN A 592 -28.39 24.55 24.65
C ASN A 592 -29.27 25.36 23.69
N GLU A 593 -29.78 26.52 24.11
CA GLU A 593 -30.51 27.48 23.28
C GLU A 593 -29.59 28.05 22.17
N GLN A 594 -28.38 28.51 22.51
CA GLN A 594 -27.39 28.95 21.51
C GLN A 594 -26.90 27.82 20.60
N ARG A 595 -26.87 26.57 21.07
CA ARG A 595 -26.62 25.39 20.21
C ARG A 595 -27.81 25.12 19.29
N ALA A 596 -29.05 25.26 19.77
CA ALA A 596 -30.26 25.05 18.99
C ALA A 596 -30.41 26.14 17.90
N GLU A 597 -30.15 27.41 18.21
CA GLU A 597 -30.12 28.49 17.22
C GLU A 597 -29.03 28.26 16.16
N LYS A 598 -27.81 27.88 16.58
CA LYS A 598 -26.74 27.56 15.63
C LYS A 598 -27.04 26.32 14.78
N ALA A 599 -27.66 25.29 15.35
CA ALA A 599 -28.08 24.10 14.62
C ALA A 599 -29.20 24.40 13.62
N ALA A 600 -30.20 25.22 14.01
CA ALA A 600 -31.25 25.69 13.13
C ALA A 600 -30.70 26.58 12.00
N ALA A 601 -29.74 27.46 12.30
CA ALA A 601 -29.06 28.27 11.29
C ALA A 601 -28.25 27.41 10.31
N SER A 602 -27.56 26.35 10.78
CA SER A 602 -26.87 25.40 9.88
C SER A 602 -27.83 24.52 9.07
N ALA A 603 -29.00 24.17 9.63
CA ALA A 603 -30.03 23.38 8.94
C ALA A 603 -30.80 24.19 7.87
N ALA A 604 -30.71 25.52 7.91
CA ALA A 604 -31.27 26.43 6.91
C ALA A 604 -30.28 26.77 5.78
N ALA A 605 -29.01 26.35 5.88
CA ALA A 605 -28.03 26.54 4.81
C ALA A 605 -28.21 25.44 3.74
N PRO A 606 -28.21 25.78 2.43
CA PRO A 606 -28.18 24.77 1.38
C PRO A 606 -26.96 23.86 1.51
N ALA A 607 -27.13 22.61 1.05
CA ALA A 607 -26.11 21.57 1.07
C ALA A 607 -24.81 22.04 0.41
N TYR A 608 -23.72 21.35 0.74
CA TYR A 608 -22.41 21.63 0.16
C TYR A 608 -22.00 20.40 -0.65
N GLU A 609 -22.17 20.48 -1.96
CA GLU A 609 -21.83 19.39 -2.88
C GLU A 609 -20.31 19.27 -3.06
N GLY A 610 -19.56 20.37 -2.93
CA GLY A 610 -18.10 20.39 -3.02
C GLY A 610 -17.53 20.20 -4.43
N GLU A 611 -18.32 19.71 -5.38
CA GLU A 611 -18.00 19.63 -6.80
C GLU A 611 -19.07 20.38 -7.62
N ALA A 612 -18.70 20.98 -8.75
CA ALA A 612 -19.63 21.54 -9.73
C ALA A 612 -19.15 21.29 -11.17
N ARG A 613 -20.08 20.97 -12.08
CA ARG A 613 -19.77 20.61 -13.48
C ARG A 613 -20.57 21.44 -14.47
N ALA A 614 -19.94 21.76 -15.60
CA ALA A 614 -20.58 22.37 -16.76
C ALA A 614 -20.25 21.56 -18.03
N PRO A 615 -21.24 20.88 -18.66
CA PRO A 615 -21.04 20.38 -20.02
C PRO A 615 -20.98 21.57 -20.97
N LEU A 616 -19.98 21.60 -21.86
CA LEU A 616 -19.75 22.67 -22.84
C LEU A 616 -19.71 22.11 -24.26
N TYR A 617 -20.37 22.79 -25.19
CA TYR A 617 -20.18 22.57 -26.63
C TYR A 617 -19.64 23.85 -27.29
N ILE A 618 -18.38 23.82 -27.75
CA ILE A 618 -17.64 24.98 -28.28
C ILE A 618 -16.80 24.52 -29.49
N ASP A 619 -16.83 25.27 -30.60
CA ASP A 619 -16.10 24.96 -31.85
C ASP A 619 -16.27 23.48 -32.34
N GLY A 620 -17.47 22.91 -32.12
CA GLY A 620 -17.80 21.54 -32.50
C GLY A 620 -17.31 20.43 -31.55
N VAL A 621 -16.67 20.80 -30.43
CA VAL A 621 -16.14 19.87 -29.42
C VAL A 621 -17.04 19.90 -28.18
N GLY A 622 -17.45 18.72 -27.72
CA GLY A 622 -18.05 18.53 -26.39
C GLY A 622 -16.98 18.26 -25.34
N ALA A 623 -16.98 19.01 -24.24
CA ALA A 623 -16.04 18.87 -23.13
C ALA A 623 -16.70 19.25 -21.80
N ASP A 624 -16.29 18.61 -20.70
CA ASP A 624 -16.76 18.93 -19.35
C ASP A 624 -15.77 19.86 -18.64
N LEU A 625 -16.27 21.00 -18.17
CA LEU A 625 -15.56 21.87 -17.23
C LEU A 625 -15.96 21.48 -15.80
N VAL A 626 -14.97 21.14 -14.97
CA VAL A 626 -15.16 20.67 -13.59
C VAL A 626 -14.44 21.61 -12.63
N ALA A 627 -15.09 21.95 -11.52
CA ALA A 627 -14.44 22.53 -10.35
C ALA A 627 -14.70 21.65 -9.12
N GLU A 628 -13.63 21.31 -8.42
CA GLU A 628 -13.60 20.38 -7.29
C GLU A 628 -12.94 21.09 -6.09
N TRP A 629 -13.68 21.32 -5.02
CA TRP A 629 -13.19 21.97 -3.81
C TRP A 629 -12.66 20.90 -2.85
N THR A 630 -11.44 21.08 -2.36
CA THR A 630 -10.78 20.09 -1.49
C THR A 630 -11.47 19.97 -0.13
N ASP A 631 -11.47 18.77 0.49
CA ASP A 631 -12.07 18.52 1.81
C ASP A 631 -11.55 19.45 2.92
N ASP A 632 -10.29 19.87 2.81
CA ASP A 632 -9.66 20.86 3.72
C ASP A 632 -10.25 22.27 3.61
N LYS A 633 -11.11 22.51 2.59
CA LYS A 633 -11.81 23.74 2.25
C LYS A 633 -10.92 24.96 2.01
N LYS A 634 -9.68 24.72 1.58
CA LYS A 634 -8.66 25.76 1.31
C LYS A 634 -8.32 25.92 -0.16
N ARG A 635 -8.75 24.99 -1.03
CA ARG A 635 -8.40 24.98 -2.46
C ARG A 635 -9.59 24.59 -3.33
N VAL A 636 -9.53 25.00 -4.59
CA VAL A 636 -10.35 24.48 -5.69
C VAL A 636 -9.43 24.06 -6.83
N ILE A 637 -9.74 22.92 -7.45
CA ILE A 637 -9.07 22.37 -8.62
C ILE A 637 -10.04 22.52 -9.79
N VAL A 638 -9.62 23.25 -10.83
CA VAL A 638 -10.41 23.50 -12.03
C VAL A 638 -9.79 22.74 -13.20
N LYS A 639 -10.58 21.92 -13.89
CA LYS A 639 -10.14 21.04 -14.99
C LYS A 639 -11.08 21.19 -16.18
N LEU A 640 -10.57 21.12 -17.41
CA LEU A 640 -11.38 21.07 -18.64
C LEU A 640 -11.05 19.78 -19.41
N VAL A 641 -12.02 18.87 -19.49
CA VAL A 641 -11.81 17.48 -19.95
C VAL A 641 -12.58 17.25 -21.25
N SER A 642 -11.86 16.91 -22.34
CA SER A 642 -12.47 16.46 -23.59
C SER A 642 -12.43 14.92 -23.69
N PRO A 643 -13.50 14.23 -24.12
CA PRO A 643 -13.48 12.79 -24.34
C PRO A 643 -12.47 12.38 -25.43
N PRO A 644 -11.73 11.25 -25.29
CA PRO A 644 -10.74 10.81 -26.28
C PRO A 644 -11.29 10.57 -27.69
N SER A 645 -12.60 10.35 -27.83
CA SER A 645 -13.31 10.21 -29.11
C SER A 645 -13.47 11.53 -29.89
N THR A 646 -13.18 12.67 -29.29
CA THR A 646 -13.50 14.00 -29.84
C THR A 646 -12.22 14.71 -30.28
N ILE A 647 -12.04 14.89 -31.60
CA ILE A 647 -10.84 15.53 -32.17
C ILE A 647 -10.74 16.98 -31.70
N THR A 648 -9.85 17.22 -30.73
CA THR A 648 -9.69 18.47 -30.01
C THR A 648 -8.28 19.00 -30.26
N GLN A 649 -8.16 20.21 -30.81
CA GLN A 649 -6.87 20.82 -31.19
C GLN A 649 -6.34 21.81 -30.15
N TYR A 650 -7.24 22.40 -29.35
CA TYR A 650 -6.90 23.39 -28.33
C TYR A 650 -7.85 23.32 -27.14
N LEU A 651 -7.29 23.35 -25.92
CA LEU A 651 -8.04 23.55 -24.69
C LEU A 651 -7.33 24.61 -23.82
N ARG A 652 -8.09 25.52 -23.23
CA ARG A 652 -7.59 26.51 -22.28
C ARG A 652 -8.62 26.81 -21.20
N ILE A 653 -8.12 27.00 -19.98
CA ILE A 653 -8.86 27.60 -18.88
C ILE A 653 -8.11 28.82 -18.33
N ASP A 654 -8.85 29.88 -18.04
CA ASP A 654 -8.41 31.06 -17.31
C ASP A 654 -9.27 31.21 -16.05
N VAL A 655 -8.64 31.21 -14.85
CA VAL A 655 -9.33 31.37 -13.56
C VAL A 655 -8.39 31.94 -12.52
N GLY A 656 -8.88 32.87 -11.68
CA GLY A 656 -8.09 33.47 -10.58
C GLY A 656 -6.80 34.19 -11.02
N GLY A 657 -6.75 34.70 -12.25
CA GLY A 657 -5.55 35.31 -12.83
C GLY A 657 -4.48 34.32 -13.33
N LYS A 658 -4.73 33.00 -13.23
CA LYS A 658 -3.89 31.95 -13.82
C LYS A 658 -4.49 31.46 -15.15
N SER A 659 -3.62 30.91 -16.00
CA SER A 659 -3.97 30.29 -17.28
C SER A 659 -3.32 28.91 -17.40
N ALA A 660 -4.06 27.92 -17.90
CA ALA A 660 -3.52 26.62 -18.31
C ALA A 660 -4.01 26.32 -19.72
N VAL A 661 -3.13 25.74 -20.54
CA VAL A 661 -3.34 25.53 -21.98
C VAL A 661 -2.78 24.17 -22.38
N SER A 662 -3.54 23.43 -23.18
CA SER A 662 -3.10 22.22 -23.87
C SER A 662 -3.35 22.40 -25.36
N GLU A 663 -2.37 22.06 -26.19
CA GLU A 663 -2.45 22.13 -27.66
C GLU A 663 -2.13 20.76 -28.27
N ALA A 664 -2.74 20.45 -29.41
CA ALA A 664 -2.41 19.27 -30.20
C ALA A 664 -0.94 19.28 -30.67
N VAL A 665 -0.29 18.11 -30.63
CA VAL A 665 1.09 17.89 -31.07
C VAL A 665 1.11 16.88 -32.22
N GLY A 666 1.95 17.11 -33.23
CA GLY A 666 2.08 16.20 -34.38
C GLY A 666 0.85 16.04 -35.27
N GLY A 667 -0.20 16.86 -35.08
CA GLY A 667 -1.48 16.75 -35.79
C GLY A 667 -2.45 15.71 -35.21
N ARG A 668 -2.14 15.11 -34.05
CA ARG A 668 -3.03 14.23 -33.28
C ARG A 668 -3.88 15.02 -32.28
N SER A 669 -5.02 14.47 -31.86
CA SER A 669 -5.91 15.10 -30.89
C SER A 669 -5.26 15.20 -29.50
N ILE A 670 -5.64 16.22 -28.73
CA ILE A 670 -5.43 16.22 -27.29
C ILE A 670 -6.15 14.98 -26.72
N GLY A 671 -5.44 14.18 -25.91
CA GLY A 671 -5.89 12.87 -25.42
C GLY A 671 -5.36 11.66 -26.20
N GLU A 672 -4.84 11.82 -27.41
CA GLU A 672 -4.13 10.75 -28.14
C GLU A 672 -2.65 10.66 -27.72
N LEU A 673 -2.05 9.48 -27.91
CA LEU A 673 -0.62 9.24 -27.68
C LEU A 673 0.21 9.95 -28.76
N ALA A 674 1.07 10.89 -28.34
CA ALA A 674 2.14 11.45 -29.14
C ALA A 674 3.48 11.01 -28.53
N ASP A 675 4.30 10.29 -29.29
CA ASP A 675 5.67 9.87 -28.93
C ASP A 675 5.80 9.24 -27.54
N GLY A 676 4.80 8.45 -27.13
CA GLY A 676 4.74 7.74 -25.85
C GLY A 676 4.16 8.55 -24.68
N GLN A 677 3.83 9.83 -24.88
CA GLN A 677 3.23 10.69 -23.85
C GLN A 677 1.77 11.02 -24.18
N VAL A 678 0.94 11.10 -23.13
CA VAL A 678 -0.44 11.59 -23.22
C VAL A 678 -0.43 13.10 -22.97
N VAL A 679 -0.99 13.87 -23.91
CA VAL A 679 -1.14 15.33 -23.74
C VAL A 679 -2.14 15.58 -22.60
N LYS A 680 -1.64 16.04 -21.44
CA LYS A 680 -2.46 16.30 -20.26
C LYS A 680 -3.52 17.37 -20.53
N MET A 681 -4.71 17.18 -19.97
CA MET A 681 -5.78 18.18 -19.94
C MET A 681 -5.36 19.39 -19.08
N PRO A 682 -5.82 20.62 -19.37
CA PRO A 682 -5.40 21.79 -18.62
C PRO A 682 -6.11 21.83 -17.24
N GLU A 683 -5.29 21.98 -16.19
CA GLU A 683 -5.71 22.01 -14.79
C GLU A 683 -5.12 23.24 -14.08
N ILE A 684 -5.90 23.87 -13.20
CA ILE A 684 -5.47 24.97 -12.33
C ILE A 684 -5.93 24.72 -10.90
N VAL A 685 -4.98 24.70 -9.95
CA VAL A 685 -5.27 24.76 -8.51
C VAL A 685 -5.24 26.21 -8.03
N LEU A 686 -6.27 26.65 -7.32
CA LEU A 686 -6.35 27.96 -6.65
C LEU A 686 -6.55 27.81 -5.14
N PRO A 687 -6.00 28.70 -4.31
CA PRO A 687 -6.43 28.85 -2.92
C PRO A 687 -7.83 29.48 -2.87
N VAL A 688 -8.58 29.19 -1.81
CA VAL A 688 -9.96 29.66 -1.62
C VAL A 688 -10.12 30.18 -0.19
N GLU A 689 -10.59 31.42 -0.06
CA GLU A 689 -10.83 32.06 1.24
C GLU A 689 -12.25 31.82 1.77
N ASP A 690 -13.26 31.82 0.89
CA ASP A 690 -14.62 31.36 1.17
C ASP A 690 -14.93 30.13 0.31
N PHE A 691 -14.92 28.95 0.94
CA PHE A 691 -15.18 27.67 0.27
C PHE A 691 -16.60 27.53 -0.29
N ARG A 692 -17.53 28.42 0.07
CA ARG A 692 -18.90 28.47 -0.45
C ARG A 692 -19.09 29.47 -1.58
N ALA A 693 -18.06 30.24 -1.94
CA ALA A 693 -18.13 31.19 -3.05
C ALA A 693 -18.05 30.48 -4.41
N ASP A 694 -18.87 30.96 -5.35
CA ASP A 694 -18.83 30.53 -6.75
C ASP A 694 -17.50 30.90 -7.41
N VAL A 695 -17.01 30.04 -8.30
CA VAL A 695 -15.77 30.24 -9.07
C VAL A 695 -16.10 30.52 -10.54
N THR A 696 -15.71 31.70 -11.04
CA THR A 696 -15.87 32.07 -12.46
C THR A 696 -14.64 31.68 -13.27
N VAL A 697 -14.81 30.73 -14.19
CA VAL A 697 -13.80 30.22 -15.11
C VAL A 697 -14.13 30.66 -16.52
N ARG A 698 -13.12 31.08 -17.30
CA ARG A 698 -13.25 31.23 -18.75
C ARG A 698 -12.62 30.03 -19.44
N ALA A 699 -13.45 29.22 -20.10
CA ALA A 699 -13.02 28.08 -20.89
C ALA A 699 -12.96 28.46 -22.38
N ALA A 700 -11.91 28.00 -23.08
CA ALA A 700 -11.75 28.20 -24.52
C ALA A 700 -11.34 26.89 -25.19
N ILE A 701 -11.94 26.60 -26.34
CA ILE A 701 -11.80 25.33 -27.05
C ILE A 701 -11.59 25.61 -28.55
N GLY A 702 -10.74 24.80 -29.17
CA GLY A 702 -10.57 24.75 -30.63
C GLY A 702 -10.71 23.31 -31.13
N GLY A 703 -11.66 23.10 -32.03
CA GLY A 703 -11.93 21.82 -32.67
C GLY A 703 -11.12 21.62 -33.95
N VAL A 704 -11.62 20.76 -34.83
CA VAL A 704 -10.93 20.30 -36.06
C VAL A 704 -10.53 21.44 -37.01
N ALA A 705 -11.26 22.55 -37.01
CA ALA A 705 -10.98 23.71 -37.87
C ALA A 705 -9.96 24.69 -37.27
N TRP A 706 -9.65 24.59 -35.99
CA TRP A 706 -8.74 25.51 -35.29
C TRP A 706 -7.28 25.31 -35.72
N LYS A 707 -6.49 26.39 -35.68
CA LYS A 707 -5.07 26.39 -36.06
C LYS A 707 -4.25 27.16 -35.04
N LYS A 708 -3.03 26.68 -34.77
CA LYS A 708 -2.10 27.30 -33.83
C LYS A 708 -1.90 28.79 -34.12
N GLY A 709 -2.16 29.63 -33.12
CA GLY A 709 -2.15 31.10 -33.23
C GLY A 709 -3.48 31.76 -33.63
N ALA A 710 -4.52 30.99 -33.99
CA ALA A 710 -5.86 31.51 -34.16
C ALA A 710 -6.56 31.73 -32.80
N ARG A 711 -7.47 32.71 -32.74
CA ARG A 711 -8.28 32.96 -31.55
C ARG A 711 -9.36 31.87 -31.42
N ALA A 712 -9.22 30.99 -30.43
CA ALA A 712 -10.25 30.03 -30.05
C ALA A 712 -11.55 30.73 -29.59
N GLU A 713 -12.69 30.05 -29.74
CA GLU A 713 -13.94 30.48 -29.11
C GLU A 713 -13.86 30.25 -27.60
N SER A 714 -14.52 31.11 -26.81
CA SER A 714 -14.44 31.03 -25.34
C SER A 714 -15.74 31.46 -24.65
N ARG A 715 -16.23 30.63 -23.74
CA ARG A 715 -17.35 30.92 -22.83
C ARG A 715 -16.82 31.25 -21.43
N GLU A 716 -17.68 31.84 -20.61
CA GLU A 716 -17.35 32.28 -19.26
C GLU A 716 -18.44 31.75 -18.32
N ILE A 717 -18.04 30.89 -17.39
CA ILE A 717 -18.91 29.99 -16.64
C ILE A 717 -18.66 30.19 -15.15
N ARG A 718 -19.74 30.35 -14.39
CA ARG A 718 -19.71 30.43 -12.92
C ARG A 718 -20.16 29.09 -12.35
N LEU A 719 -19.26 28.45 -11.60
CA LEU A 719 -19.44 27.13 -10.99
C LEU A 719 -19.72 27.29 -9.49
N SER A 720 -20.77 26.63 -8.97
CA SER A 720 -21.27 26.87 -7.61
C SER A 720 -21.15 25.64 -6.69
N PRO A 721 -20.29 25.66 -5.66
CA PRO A 721 -20.07 24.50 -4.77
C PRO A 721 -21.23 24.23 -3.79
N VAL A 722 -22.21 25.14 -3.78
CA VAL A 722 -23.40 25.13 -2.92
C VAL A 722 -24.64 24.57 -3.65
N THR A 723 -24.54 24.35 -4.97
CA THR A 723 -25.62 23.74 -5.76
C THR A 723 -25.15 22.63 -6.69
N GLY A 724 -23.84 22.51 -6.95
CA GLY A 724 -23.26 21.63 -7.96
C GLY A 724 -23.46 22.10 -9.40
N LEU A 725 -24.21 23.20 -9.59
CA LEU A 725 -24.65 23.71 -10.88
C LEU A 725 -23.68 24.74 -11.46
N ALA A 726 -23.79 24.90 -12.78
CA ALA A 726 -23.04 25.85 -13.58
C ALA A 726 -23.96 26.86 -14.25
N TYR A 727 -23.52 28.12 -14.31
CA TYR A 727 -24.27 29.22 -14.90
C TYR A 727 -23.41 29.98 -15.92
N ASP A 728 -23.98 30.38 -17.06
CA ASP A 728 -23.30 31.32 -17.97
C ASP A 728 -23.15 32.68 -17.28
N ALA A 729 -21.92 33.19 -17.22
CA ALA A 729 -21.59 34.36 -16.39
C ALA A 729 -22.18 35.68 -16.90
N LYS A 730 -22.74 35.72 -18.12
CA LYS A 730 -23.28 36.93 -18.76
C LYS A 730 -24.81 36.97 -18.75
N THR A 731 -25.45 35.82 -18.87
CA THR A 731 -26.91 35.67 -18.91
C THR A 731 -27.50 35.17 -17.58
N GLY A 732 -26.69 34.55 -16.73
CA GLY A 732 -27.12 33.92 -15.48
C GLY A 732 -27.96 32.64 -15.68
N LYS A 733 -28.09 32.15 -16.92
CA LYS A 733 -28.80 30.92 -17.24
C LYS A 733 -27.97 29.71 -16.79
N GLU A 734 -28.62 28.72 -16.20
CA GLU A 734 -28.06 27.40 -15.89
C GLU A 734 -27.71 26.63 -17.17
N PHE A 735 -26.59 25.90 -17.17
CA PHE A 735 -26.17 25.04 -18.28
C PHE A 735 -26.91 23.69 -18.25
N GLY A 736 -27.73 23.44 -19.27
CA GLY A 736 -28.32 22.12 -19.51
C GLY A 736 -27.45 21.26 -20.44
N PHE A 737 -27.74 19.95 -20.50
CA PHE A 737 -27.18 19.06 -21.53
C PHE A 737 -27.58 19.54 -22.94
N GLY A 738 -26.66 20.24 -23.63
CA GLY A 738 -26.80 20.66 -25.03
C GLY A 738 -26.75 22.18 -25.30
N ASP A 739 -26.44 23.04 -24.32
CA ASP A 739 -26.24 24.49 -24.51
C ASP A 739 -24.82 24.87 -24.96
#